data_AF-A0A7C9M2Y1-F1
#
_entry.id   AF-A0A7C9M2Y1-F1
#
_cell.length_a   1.000
_cell.length_b   1.000
_cell.length_c   1.000
_cell.angle_alpha   90.00
_cell.angle_beta   90.00
_cell.angle_gamma   90.00
#
_symmetry.space_group_name_H-M   'P 1'
#
loop_
_entity.id
_entity.type
_entity.pdbx_description
1 polymer ?
#
loop_
_entity_poly.entity_id
_entity_poly.type
_entity_poly.pdbx_seq_one_letter_code
_entity_poly.pdbx_strand_id
1 'polypeptide(L)'
;MNELSKCPVMAHRKTRNNSHWWPDQLNLDVLHQHASLGDPMLEDFNYRAEFKTLDLDAVVKDLTDLMTDSQDWWPADWGHYGGFFIRMAWHAAGTYRIFDGRGGARSGEQRFAPLNSWPDNGNLDKARRLLWPIKQKYGRKLSWADLMILAGNVAIQSMGGPIFGFGGGREDVWEPQPVDWGPESTWLGDERYSGERELANPFGAVQMGLIYVNPQGPNGNPDPVASGRDIRETFARMAMNDYETVALVAGGHTFGKCHGAGPDHHVGTEPEGANIEELGLGWKSAFESGIGEHAITSGLEGAWTATPTKWDMSYFETLFGNEWELTKSPAGAHQWKPKGDASRNVPDAHIKGKLNQPMMTTADLALRFDPAYEKISRHFLANPAEFADAFARAWFKLTHRDMGPKLRYLGKLVPKEDMIWQDPVPAPDHPLIGDADIAALKQQILASGLSIPQLVKAAWASASTFRGSDLRGGANGGRVRLEPQKNFEANEPAELDKVLAQLESIRGSFGKKVSLADMIVLGGTAAVEAAAKKAGHNVTVPFSPGRGDATPEQTDADSFLVLEPALDGFRNYVRKGAEKLAAIALIDRASLLTLTAPEMTALVGGMRALGANTGNTRHGVFTDRPGTLTTDFFHNLLDMRTAWKPSESEPGVFDGRDRKTDAVKWTATMADLIFGSNAQLRALAEVYAASDGEAHFVNDFIAAWTKVMELDRFDLRYRNAA
;
A
#
# COMPACT_ATOMS: atom_id res chain seq x y z
N MET A 1 -44.46 -24.49 -19.11
CA MET A 1 -43.51 -24.24 -18.02
C MET A 1 -42.12 -24.57 -18.54
N ASN A 2 -41.24 -23.58 -18.57
CA ASN A 2 -39.91 -23.68 -19.20
C ASN A 2 -38.98 -24.55 -18.31
N GLU A 3 -38.14 -25.40 -18.91
CA GLU A 3 -37.12 -26.22 -18.21
C GLU A 3 -36.21 -25.35 -17.32
N LEU A 4 -35.93 -24.10 -17.72
CA LEU A 4 -35.19 -23.10 -16.95
C LEU A 4 -35.84 -22.77 -15.58
N SER A 5 -37.16 -22.83 -15.45
CA SER A 5 -37.85 -22.56 -14.19
C SER A 5 -37.88 -23.77 -13.23
N LYS A 6 -37.33 -24.92 -13.66
CA LYS A 6 -37.14 -26.11 -12.83
C LYS A 6 -35.66 -26.35 -12.46
N CYS A 7 -34.75 -25.52 -12.97
CA CYS A 7 -33.35 -25.61 -12.61
C CYS A 7 -33.19 -25.27 -11.12
N PRO A 8 -32.59 -26.16 -10.29
CA PRO A 8 -32.31 -25.85 -8.89
C PRO A 8 -31.24 -24.76 -8.74
N VAL A 9 -30.57 -24.40 -9.84
CA VAL A 9 -29.63 -23.28 -9.91
C VAL A 9 -30.40 -22.05 -10.37
N MET A 10 -30.43 -20.99 -9.54
CA MET A 10 -30.94 -19.69 -9.96
C MET A 10 -30.07 -19.14 -11.09
N ALA A 11 -30.53 -19.25 -12.34
CA ALA A 11 -29.87 -18.62 -13.48
C ALA A 11 -30.18 -17.10 -13.52
N HIS A 12 -29.13 -16.29 -13.67
CA HIS A 12 -29.14 -14.88 -14.09
C HIS A 12 -30.04 -13.89 -13.33
N ARG A 13 -29.92 -13.84 -11.99
CA ARG A 13 -30.14 -12.58 -11.27
C ARG A 13 -28.82 -12.15 -10.65
N LYS A 14 -28.42 -10.87 -10.82
CA LYS A 14 -27.34 -10.27 -10.03
C LYS A 14 -27.61 -10.62 -8.56
N THR A 15 -26.70 -11.37 -7.93
CA THR A 15 -26.84 -11.78 -6.54
C THR A 15 -26.93 -10.52 -5.69
N ARG A 16 -28.09 -10.25 -5.08
CA ARG A 16 -28.24 -9.13 -4.14
C ARG A 16 -27.63 -9.58 -2.81
N ASN A 17 -26.60 -8.88 -2.35
CA ASN A 17 -25.97 -9.09 -1.06
C ASN A 17 -26.46 -8.03 -0.05
N ASN A 18 -25.93 -8.06 1.18
CA ASN A 18 -26.32 -7.12 2.22
C ASN A 18 -25.99 -5.66 1.86
N SER A 19 -24.88 -5.39 1.18
CA SER A 19 -24.52 -4.02 0.76
C SER A 19 -25.49 -3.43 -0.26
N HIS A 20 -26.25 -4.25 -1.00
CA HIS A 20 -27.35 -3.75 -1.82
C HIS A 20 -28.52 -3.19 -0.99
N TRP A 21 -28.82 -3.81 0.16
CA TRP A 21 -29.92 -3.38 1.04
C TRP A 21 -29.49 -2.29 2.02
N TRP A 22 -28.23 -2.34 2.46
CA TRP A 22 -27.63 -1.41 3.41
C TRP A 22 -26.27 -0.93 2.88
N PRO A 23 -26.26 0.01 1.91
CA PRO A 23 -25.02 0.48 1.28
C PRO A 23 -24.08 1.18 2.27
N ASP A 24 -24.63 1.83 3.31
CA ASP A 24 -23.85 2.49 4.35
C ASP A 24 -23.47 1.55 5.51
N GLN A 25 -23.74 0.24 5.38
CA GLN A 25 -23.34 -0.73 6.39
C GLN A 25 -21.82 -0.86 6.42
N LEU A 26 -21.28 -0.83 7.63
CA LEU A 26 -19.85 -1.01 7.88
C LEU A 26 -19.36 -2.37 7.36
N ASN A 27 -18.35 -2.34 6.49
CA ASN A 27 -17.80 -3.53 5.84
C ASN A 27 -16.64 -4.12 6.67
N LEU A 28 -16.79 -5.35 7.17
CA LEU A 28 -15.74 -6.07 7.91
C LEU A 28 -14.93 -7.03 7.02
N ASP A 29 -15.25 -7.17 5.72
CA ASP A 29 -14.59 -8.13 4.84
C ASP A 29 -13.07 -7.90 4.75
N VAL A 30 -12.64 -6.64 4.85
CA VAL A 30 -11.21 -6.27 4.89
C VAL A 30 -10.45 -6.84 6.09
N LEU A 31 -11.15 -7.24 7.16
CA LEU A 31 -10.58 -7.86 8.36
C LEU A 31 -10.65 -9.41 8.33
N HIS A 32 -11.17 -9.99 7.25
CA HIS A 32 -11.29 -11.43 7.07
C HIS A 32 -10.46 -11.96 5.89
N GLN A 33 -9.78 -11.08 5.16
CA GLN A 33 -8.86 -11.46 4.11
C GLN A 33 -7.63 -12.17 4.67
N HIS A 34 -7.02 -13.02 3.83
CA HIS A 34 -5.89 -13.87 4.22
C HIS A 34 -6.24 -14.92 5.28
N ALA A 35 -7.53 -15.28 5.40
CA ALA A 35 -7.88 -16.54 6.04
C ALA A 35 -7.12 -17.67 5.30
N SER A 36 -6.46 -18.56 6.05
CA SER A 36 -5.70 -19.69 5.51
C SER A 36 -6.52 -20.57 4.55
N LEU A 37 -7.85 -20.45 4.57
CA LEU A 37 -8.80 -21.15 3.70
C LEU A 37 -8.68 -20.78 2.21
N GLY A 38 -8.23 -19.56 1.88
CA GLY A 38 -8.11 -19.08 0.50
C GLY A 38 -6.74 -19.34 -0.14
N ASP A 39 -5.75 -19.75 0.65
CA ASP A 39 -4.38 -19.97 0.20
C ASP A 39 -4.19 -21.43 -0.29
N PRO A 40 -3.85 -21.67 -1.57
CA PRO A 40 -3.56 -23.01 -2.08
C PRO A 40 -2.19 -23.55 -1.63
N MET A 41 -1.34 -22.71 -1.04
CA MET A 41 -0.06 -23.12 -0.49
C MET A 41 -0.31 -23.79 0.89
N LEU A 42 0.39 -24.90 1.15
CA LEU A 42 0.27 -25.66 2.39
C LEU A 42 0.57 -24.79 3.62
N GLU A 43 0.03 -25.15 4.80
CA GLU A 43 0.16 -24.38 6.06
C GLU A 43 1.60 -24.00 6.44
N ASP A 44 2.60 -24.77 5.99
CA ASP A 44 4.03 -24.54 6.27
C ASP A 44 4.82 -23.90 5.11
N PHE A 45 4.17 -23.38 4.06
CA PHE A 45 4.87 -22.78 2.93
C PHE A 45 5.65 -21.52 3.35
N ASN A 46 6.94 -21.49 3.02
CA ASN A 46 7.82 -20.34 3.28
C ASN A 46 8.45 -19.87 1.96
N TYR A 47 7.86 -18.83 1.37
CA TYR A 47 8.34 -18.29 0.09
C TYR A 47 9.81 -17.86 0.14
N ARG A 48 10.25 -17.25 1.25
CA ARG A 48 11.65 -16.83 1.40
C ARG A 48 12.61 -18.01 1.35
N ALA A 49 12.28 -19.12 1.99
CA ALA A 49 13.08 -20.34 1.92
C ALA A 49 13.13 -20.89 0.49
N GLU A 50 11.99 -20.92 -0.21
CA GLU A 50 11.90 -21.40 -1.58
C GLU A 50 12.65 -20.51 -2.58
N PHE A 51 12.50 -19.19 -2.50
CA PHE A 51 13.20 -18.21 -3.33
C PHE A 51 14.72 -18.29 -3.16
N LYS A 52 15.23 -18.56 -1.96
CA LYS A 52 16.69 -18.74 -1.74
C LYS A 52 17.27 -19.93 -2.52
N THR A 53 16.43 -20.89 -2.91
CA THR A 53 16.84 -22.03 -3.75
C THR A 53 16.60 -21.81 -5.24
N LEU A 54 16.12 -20.63 -5.64
CA LEU A 54 15.89 -20.26 -7.03
C LEU A 54 17.24 -19.98 -7.71
N ASP A 55 17.44 -20.56 -8.89
CA ASP A 55 18.54 -20.16 -9.78
C ASP A 55 18.14 -18.86 -10.48
N LEU A 56 18.47 -17.73 -9.84
CA LEU A 56 18.12 -16.40 -10.35
C LEU A 56 18.82 -16.09 -11.68
N ASP A 57 20.02 -16.64 -11.93
CA ASP A 57 20.71 -16.43 -13.21
C ASP A 57 19.97 -17.11 -14.35
N ALA A 58 19.50 -18.35 -14.12
CA ALA A 58 18.68 -19.05 -15.10
C ALA A 58 17.38 -18.29 -15.40
N VAL A 59 16.72 -17.73 -14.37
CA VAL A 59 15.49 -16.91 -14.57
C VAL A 59 15.80 -15.67 -15.41
N VAL A 60 16.87 -14.93 -15.08
CA VAL A 60 17.29 -13.74 -15.84
C VAL A 60 17.63 -14.12 -17.28
N LYS A 61 18.30 -15.25 -17.50
CA LYS A 61 18.60 -15.73 -18.85
C LYS A 61 17.32 -16.05 -19.63
N ASP A 62 16.40 -16.83 -19.05
CA ASP A 62 15.14 -17.18 -19.71
C ASP A 62 14.29 -15.94 -20.01
N LEU A 63 14.24 -14.96 -19.10
CA LEU A 63 13.58 -13.68 -19.34
C LEU A 63 14.24 -12.92 -20.49
N THR A 64 15.57 -12.90 -20.54
CA THR A 64 16.35 -12.26 -21.62
C THR A 64 16.04 -12.91 -22.97
N ASP A 65 16.03 -14.24 -23.03
CA ASP A 65 15.70 -15.00 -24.25
C ASP A 65 14.25 -14.69 -24.69
N LEU A 66 13.30 -14.69 -23.74
CA LEU A 66 11.89 -14.37 -23.98
C LEU A 66 11.70 -12.97 -24.58
N MET A 67 12.56 -11.99 -24.26
CA MET A 67 12.43 -10.63 -24.80
C MET A 67 12.36 -10.63 -26.33
N THR A 68 13.01 -11.59 -26.99
CA THR A 68 13.07 -11.67 -28.47
C THR A 68 12.40 -12.92 -29.06
N ASP A 69 11.74 -13.73 -28.22
CA ASP A 69 10.99 -14.92 -28.65
C ASP A 69 9.52 -14.55 -28.97
N SER A 70 9.34 -13.84 -30.09
CA SER A 70 8.04 -13.34 -30.52
C SER A 70 7.03 -14.47 -30.73
N GLN A 71 5.85 -14.32 -30.13
CA GLN A 71 4.74 -15.26 -30.24
C GLN A 71 3.70 -14.78 -31.26
N ASP A 72 3.24 -15.66 -32.14
CA ASP A 72 2.29 -15.30 -33.22
C ASP A 72 0.96 -14.75 -32.72
N TRP A 73 0.51 -15.17 -31.53
CA TRP A 73 -0.74 -14.70 -30.93
C TRP A 73 -0.63 -13.28 -30.34
N TRP A 74 0.59 -12.76 -30.15
CA TRP A 74 0.84 -11.37 -29.77
C TRP A 74 2.25 -10.94 -30.23
N PRO A 75 2.47 -10.62 -31.51
CA PRO A 75 3.79 -10.37 -32.06
C PRO A 75 4.54 -9.22 -31.35
N ALA A 76 5.84 -9.39 -31.14
CA ALA A 76 6.66 -8.37 -30.48
C ALA A 76 6.93 -7.17 -31.40
N ASP A 77 6.70 -5.95 -30.91
CA ASP A 77 7.12 -4.72 -31.60
C ASP A 77 8.64 -4.72 -31.82
N TRP A 78 9.10 -4.48 -33.05
CA TRP A 78 10.51 -4.57 -33.44
C TRP A 78 11.20 -5.90 -33.08
N GLY A 79 10.42 -6.97 -32.88
CA GLY A 79 10.94 -8.26 -32.42
C GLY A 79 11.43 -8.24 -30.96
N HIS A 80 11.01 -7.29 -30.14
CA HIS A 80 11.44 -7.17 -28.75
C HIS A 80 10.31 -6.75 -27.77
N TYR A 81 9.96 -7.60 -26.80
CA TYR A 81 8.92 -7.31 -25.80
C TYR A 81 9.33 -6.36 -24.67
N GLY A 82 10.57 -5.89 -24.65
CA GLY A 82 11.15 -5.09 -23.56
C GLY A 82 10.28 -3.91 -23.11
N GLY A 83 9.85 -3.02 -24.03
CA GLY A 83 8.96 -1.90 -23.67
C GLY A 83 7.63 -2.36 -23.05
N PHE A 84 7.10 -3.50 -23.49
CA PHE A 84 5.85 -4.06 -22.98
C PHE A 84 5.99 -4.58 -21.54
N PHE A 85 7.11 -5.24 -21.22
CA PHE A 85 7.40 -5.70 -19.86
C PHE A 85 7.80 -4.56 -18.92
N ILE A 86 8.45 -3.51 -19.42
CA ILE A 86 8.70 -2.28 -18.64
C ILE A 86 7.36 -1.65 -18.24
N ARG A 87 6.44 -1.49 -19.19
CA ARG A 87 5.09 -1.00 -18.90
C ARG A 87 4.37 -1.89 -17.88
N MET A 88 4.43 -3.21 -18.04
CA MET A 88 3.79 -4.13 -17.09
C MET A 88 4.33 -3.95 -15.66
N ALA A 89 5.65 -3.87 -15.48
CA ALA A 89 6.27 -3.66 -14.19
C ALA A 89 5.98 -2.26 -13.61
N TRP A 90 6.02 -1.22 -14.45
CA TRP A 90 5.61 0.16 -14.11
C TRP A 90 4.17 0.18 -13.59
N HIS A 91 3.22 -0.41 -14.31
CA HIS A 91 1.80 -0.45 -13.92
C HIS A 91 1.55 -1.32 -12.69
N ALA A 92 2.35 -2.38 -12.49
CA ALA A 92 2.23 -3.21 -11.29
C ALA A 92 2.61 -2.41 -10.05
N ALA A 93 3.71 -1.66 -10.09
CA ALA A 93 4.18 -0.87 -8.95
C ALA A 93 3.49 0.51 -8.83
N GLY A 94 3.03 1.06 -9.94
CA GLY A 94 2.52 2.43 -10.07
C GLY A 94 1.10 2.64 -9.53
N THR A 95 0.49 1.65 -8.89
CA THR A 95 -0.79 1.86 -8.18
C THR A 95 -0.59 2.30 -6.72
N TYR A 96 0.65 2.33 -6.24
CA TYR A 96 1.01 2.66 -4.86
C TYR A 96 0.57 4.07 -4.46
N ARG A 97 0.07 4.25 -3.24
CA ARG A 97 -0.27 5.57 -2.69
C ARG A 97 0.31 5.78 -1.31
N ILE A 98 0.92 6.93 -1.09
CA ILE A 98 1.69 7.20 0.13
C ILE A 98 0.82 7.34 1.38
N PHE A 99 -0.43 7.78 1.25
CA PHE A 99 -1.30 8.07 2.40
C PHE A 99 -1.70 6.83 3.20
N ASP A 100 -1.99 5.72 2.52
CA ASP A 100 -2.37 4.45 3.17
C ASP A 100 -1.45 3.27 2.80
N GLY A 101 -0.47 3.49 1.93
CA GLY A 101 0.50 2.48 1.50
C GLY A 101 -0.10 1.38 0.63
N ARG A 102 -1.38 1.48 0.24
CA ARG A 102 -2.07 0.48 -0.60
C ARG A 102 -1.68 0.63 -2.07
N GLY A 103 -2.01 -0.39 -2.85
CA GLY A 103 -1.49 -0.56 -4.21
C GLY A 103 -0.03 -0.99 -4.19
N GLY A 104 0.62 -0.88 -5.34
CA GLY A 104 1.99 -1.34 -5.52
C GLY A 104 2.07 -2.78 -6.04
N ALA A 105 3.30 -3.29 -6.11
CA ALA A 105 3.62 -4.56 -6.73
C ALA A 105 3.75 -5.73 -5.74
N ARG A 106 3.73 -5.47 -4.43
CA ARG A 106 4.07 -6.47 -3.39
C ARG A 106 3.21 -7.72 -3.41
N SER A 107 1.93 -7.58 -3.73
CA SER A 107 0.91 -8.64 -3.71
C SER A 107 0.75 -9.34 -5.07
N GLY A 108 1.29 -8.75 -6.13
CA GLY A 108 1.05 -9.20 -7.51
C GLY A 108 -0.39 -8.96 -7.98
N GLU A 109 -1.12 -8.02 -7.39
CA GLU A 109 -2.55 -7.77 -7.62
C GLU A 109 -2.94 -7.39 -9.05
N GLN A 110 -2.00 -7.01 -9.92
CA GLN A 110 -2.30 -6.78 -11.33
C GLN A 110 -2.92 -7.99 -12.04
N ARG A 111 -2.80 -9.20 -11.46
CA ARG A 111 -3.45 -10.42 -11.97
C ARG A 111 -4.91 -10.63 -11.53
N PHE A 112 -5.43 -9.77 -10.66
CA PHE A 112 -6.79 -9.85 -10.13
C PHE A 112 -7.61 -8.60 -10.43
N ALA A 113 -8.92 -8.73 -10.33
CA ALA A 113 -9.83 -7.59 -10.39
C ALA A 113 -9.57 -6.61 -9.22
N PRO A 114 -9.77 -5.29 -9.42
CA PRO A 114 -10.12 -4.65 -10.68
C PRO A 114 -8.89 -4.36 -11.58
N LEU A 115 -7.67 -4.49 -11.05
CA LEU A 115 -6.45 -4.05 -11.75
C LEU A 115 -6.19 -4.82 -13.04
N ASN A 116 -6.54 -6.10 -13.11
CA ASN A 116 -6.40 -6.90 -14.33
C ASN A 116 -7.24 -6.38 -15.51
N SER A 117 -8.20 -5.48 -15.24
CA SER A 117 -9.23 -5.01 -16.16
C SER A 117 -9.36 -3.49 -16.23
N TRP A 118 -8.51 -2.74 -15.52
CA TRP A 118 -8.43 -1.29 -15.67
C TRP A 118 -8.10 -0.90 -17.12
N PRO A 119 -8.72 0.16 -17.67
CA PRO A 119 -8.42 0.62 -19.03
C PRO A 119 -6.92 0.86 -19.27
N ASP A 120 -6.22 1.46 -18.29
CA ASP A 120 -4.80 1.76 -18.41
C ASP A 120 -3.92 0.50 -18.34
N ASN A 121 -4.48 -0.63 -17.87
CA ASN A 121 -3.84 -1.94 -17.92
C ASN A 121 -4.20 -2.73 -19.20
N GLY A 122 -4.82 -2.07 -20.19
CA GLY A 122 -5.15 -2.64 -21.48
C GLY A 122 -3.99 -3.45 -22.07
N ASN A 123 -4.31 -4.65 -22.53
CA ASN A 123 -3.39 -5.65 -23.06
C ASN A 123 -2.31 -6.20 -22.11
N LEU A 124 -2.19 -5.74 -20.85
CA LEU A 124 -1.20 -6.32 -19.91
C LEU A 124 -1.55 -7.75 -19.47
N ASP A 125 -2.78 -8.22 -19.73
CA ASP A 125 -3.13 -9.63 -19.71
C ASP A 125 -2.25 -10.47 -20.66
N LYS A 126 -1.94 -9.94 -21.85
CA LYS A 126 -1.02 -10.56 -22.82
C LYS A 126 0.42 -10.60 -22.27
N ALA A 127 0.89 -9.50 -21.67
CA ALA A 127 2.22 -9.43 -21.04
C ALA A 127 2.37 -10.50 -19.95
N ARG A 128 1.41 -10.59 -19.02
CA ARG A 128 1.41 -11.63 -17.98
C ARG A 128 1.35 -13.04 -18.58
N ARG A 129 0.59 -13.24 -19.66
CA ARG A 129 0.49 -14.53 -20.36
C ARG A 129 1.82 -14.94 -21.01
N LEU A 130 2.60 -14.01 -21.56
CA LEU A 130 3.96 -14.29 -22.08
C LEU A 130 4.91 -14.79 -21.00
N LEU A 131 4.72 -14.38 -19.73
CA LEU A 131 5.55 -14.80 -18.60
C LEU A 131 5.13 -16.15 -18.00
N TRP A 132 3.96 -16.69 -18.37
CA TRP A 132 3.46 -17.95 -17.81
C TRP A 132 4.43 -19.13 -17.97
N PRO A 133 5.08 -19.38 -19.12
CA PRO A 133 6.05 -20.46 -19.25
C PRO A 133 7.22 -20.37 -18.25
N ILE A 134 7.68 -19.16 -17.94
CA ILE A 134 8.73 -18.93 -16.93
C ILE A 134 8.17 -19.21 -15.53
N LYS A 135 6.99 -18.67 -15.19
CA LYS A 135 6.33 -18.99 -13.91
C LYS A 135 6.12 -20.51 -13.74
N GLN A 136 5.70 -21.18 -14.80
CA GLN A 136 5.48 -22.63 -14.82
C GLN A 136 6.79 -23.40 -14.58
N LYS A 137 7.88 -22.99 -15.23
CA LYS A 137 9.21 -23.61 -15.07
C LYS A 137 9.76 -23.47 -13.66
N TYR A 138 9.61 -22.31 -13.02
CA TYR A 138 10.20 -22.03 -11.70
C TYR A 138 9.24 -22.26 -10.51
N GLY A 139 7.94 -22.44 -10.78
CA GLY A 139 6.95 -22.84 -9.80
C GLY A 139 6.89 -21.92 -8.58
N ARG A 140 6.75 -22.52 -7.39
CA ARG A 140 6.61 -21.78 -6.12
C ARG A 140 7.87 -21.02 -5.64
N LYS A 141 9.02 -21.26 -6.28
CA LYS A 141 10.27 -20.56 -5.95
C LYS A 141 10.30 -19.12 -6.46
N LEU A 142 9.40 -18.78 -7.37
CA LEU A 142 9.27 -17.45 -7.96
C LEU A 142 7.80 -17.06 -7.96
N SER A 143 7.43 -16.06 -7.16
CA SER A 143 6.09 -15.50 -7.14
C SER A 143 5.79 -14.72 -8.42
N TRP A 144 4.52 -14.56 -8.76
CA TRP A 144 4.11 -13.65 -9.83
C TRP A 144 4.49 -12.21 -9.52
N ALA A 145 4.35 -11.79 -8.26
CA ALA A 145 4.73 -10.46 -7.81
C ALA A 145 6.21 -10.16 -8.09
N ASP A 146 7.13 -11.07 -7.77
CA ASP A 146 8.56 -10.90 -8.09
C ASP A 146 8.84 -11.04 -9.59
N LEU A 147 8.19 -11.98 -10.28
CA LEU A 147 8.40 -12.21 -11.72
C LEU A 147 8.02 -11.00 -12.56
N MET A 148 6.90 -10.32 -12.26
CA MET A 148 6.48 -9.15 -13.03
C MET A 148 7.49 -8.01 -12.94
N ILE A 149 8.03 -7.76 -11.76
CA ILE A 149 9.06 -6.72 -11.55
C ILE A 149 10.39 -7.13 -12.16
N LEU A 150 10.83 -8.38 -11.96
CA LEU A 150 12.08 -8.87 -12.52
C LEU A 150 12.06 -8.82 -14.05
N ALA A 151 10.93 -9.12 -14.70
CA ALA A 151 10.78 -9.00 -16.14
C ALA A 151 11.01 -7.56 -16.64
N GLY A 152 10.50 -6.55 -15.94
CA GLY A 152 10.77 -5.14 -16.24
C GLY A 152 12.25 -4.77 -16.08
N ASN A 153 12.90 -5.24 -15.01
CA ASN A 153 14.34 -5.01 -14.80
C ASN A 153 15.19 -5.65 -15.91
N VAL A 154 14.91 -6.91 -16.25
CA VAL A 154 15.64 -7.63 -17.30
C VAL A 154 15.39 -7.01 -18.66
N ALA A 155 14.16 -6.53 -18.92
CA ALA A 155 13.85 -5.78 -20.14
C ALA A 155 14.72 -4.52 -20.28
N ILE A 156 14.82 -3.68 -19.24
CA ILE A 156 15.69 -2.49 -19.25
C ILE A 156 17.14 -2.89 -19.56
N GLN A 157 17.67 -3.90 -18.86
CA GLN A 157 19.05 -4.36 -19.05
C GLN A 157 19.32 -4.93 -20.44
N SER A 158 18.40 -5.73 -20.98
CA SER A 158 18.52 -6.35 -22.32
C SER A 158 18.62 -5.30 -23.44
N MET A 159 18.01 -4.13 -23.24
CA MET A 159 18.06 -2.99 -24.15
C MET A 159 19.20 -2.01 -23.83
N GLY A 160 20.11 -2.37 -22.91
CA GLY A 160 21.29 -1.58 -22.53
C GLY A 160 21.02 -0.47 -21.52
N GLY A 161 19.84 -0.44 -20.89
CA GLY A 161 19.48 0.55 -19.89
C GLY A 161 20.02 0.23 -18.49
N PRO A 162 20.09 1.25 -17.61
CA PRO A 162 20.64 1.09 -16.28
C PRO A 162 19.59 0.56 -15.30
N ILE A 163 19.99 -0.34 -14.40
CA ILE A 163 19.22 -0.69 -13.21
C ILE A 163 20.10 -0.55 -11.98
N PHE A 164 19.52 -0.18 -10.84
CA PHE A 164 20.27 -0.08 -9.59
C PHE A 164 20.44 -1.44 -8.91
N GLY A 165 19.48 -2.35 -9.12
CA GLY A 165 19.48 -3.72 -8.62
C GLY A 165 18.07 -4.30 -8.56
N PHE A 166 17.92 -5.43 -7.88
CA PHE A 166 16.64 -6.12 -7.68
C PHE A 166 16.64 -6.91 -6.36
N GLY A 167 15.55 -6.79 -5.59
CA GLY A 167 15.25 -7.63 -4.44
C GLY A 167 13.94 -8.39 -4.64
N GLY A 168 14.00 -9.72 -4.55
CA GLY A 168 12.82 -10.57 -4.41
C GLY A 168 12.29 -10.60 -2.98
N GLY A 169 11.24 -11.38 -2.73
CA GLY A 169 10.60 -11.52 -1.41
C GLY A 169 9.15 -11.03 -1.36
N ARG A 170 8.53 -10.77 -2.51
CA ARG A 170 7.10 -10.47 -2.63
C ARG A 170 6.32 -11.78 -2.63
N GLU A 171 5.42 -11.93 -1.68
CA GLU A 171 4.57 -13.13 -1.56
C GLU A 171 3.28 -12.93 -2.36
N ASP A 172 2.90 -13.93 -3.14
CA ASP A 172 1.66 -13.91 -3.91
C ASP A 172 0.44 -13.95 -2.99
N VAL A 173 -0.60 -13.17 -3.30
CA VAL A 173 -1.93 -13.29 -2.67
C VAL A 173 -2.87 -14.13 -3.53
N TRP A 174 -4.03 -14.54 -3.01
CA TRP A 174 -4.93 -15.46 -3.72
C TRP A 174 -6.33 -14.89 -3.98
N GLU A 175 -6.56 -13.68 -3.51
CA GLU A 175 -7.79 -12.92 -3.66
C GLU A 175 -7.44 -11.42 -3.77
N PRO A 176 -8.29 -10.61 -4.43
CA PRO A 176 -8.06 -9.18 -4.56
C PRO A 176 -8.16 -8.46 -3.21
N GLN A 177 -7.31 -7.46 -2.97
CA GLN A 177 -7.45 -6.62 -1.78
C GLN A 177 -8.63 -5.64 -1.97
N PRO A 178 -9.40 -5.32 -0.93
CA PRO A 178 -10.60 -4.51 -1.04
C PRO A 178 -10.18 -3.04 -0.89
N VAL A 179 -9.39 -2.57 -1.84
CA VAL A 179 -8.88 -1.21 -1.89
C VAL A 179 -9.97 -0.28 -2.43
N ASP A 180 -10.22 0.82 -1.71
CA ASP A 180 -11.03 1.92 -2.23
C ASP A 180 -10.21 2.72 -3.28
N TRP A 181 -10.54 2.51 -4.54
CA TRP A 181 -9.89 3.14 -5.69
C TRP A 181 -10.54 4.47 -6.13
N GLY A 182 -11.69 4.83 -5.56
CA GLY A 182 -12.40 6.04 -5.93
C GLY A 182 -13.93 5.92 -5.84
N PRO A 183 -14.63 7.06 -5.74
CA PRO A 183 -16.08 7.12 -5.65
C PRO A 183 -16.81 6.83 -6.97
N GLU A 184 -16.09 6.82 -8.10
CA GLU A 184 -16.70 6.78 -9.42
C GLU A 184 -17.42 5.47 -9.72
N SER A 185 -18.55 5.58 -10.43
CA SER A 185 -19.30 4.42 -10.92
C SER A 185 -18.97 4.03 -12.37
N THR A 186 -18.07 4.77 -13.02
CA THR A 186 -17.65 4.56 -14.42
C THR A 186 -16.13 4.63 -14.57
N TRP A 187 -15.58 3.78 -15.44
CA TRP A 187 -14.18 3.89 -15.85
C TRP A 187 -13.89 5.26 -16.47
N LEU A 188 -12.70 5.78 -16.15
CA LEU A 188 -12.22 7.10 -16.56
C LEU A 188 -13.08 8.28 -16.06
N GLY A 189 -13.92 8.09 -15.05
CA GLY A 189 -14.57 9.19 -14.33
C GLY A 189 -13.60 9.96 -13.42
N ASP A 190 -13.93 11.20 -13.07
CA ASP A 190 -13.11 12.13 -12.28
C ASP A 190 -13.84 12.76 -11.07
N GLU A 191 -14.86 12.08 -10.51
CA GLU A 191 -15.67 12.56 -9.36
C GLU A 191 -14.86 12.76 -8.06
N ARG A 192 -13.59 12.34 -8.06
CA ARG A 192 -12.59 12.50 -6.99
C ARG A 192 -12.02 13.91 -6.78
N TYR A 193 -12.45 14.91 -7.55
CA TYR A 193 -11.97 16.29 -7.42
C TYR A 193 -12.97 17.19 -6.69
N SER A 194 -12.43 18.16 -5.93
CA SER A 194 -13.18 19.29 -5.37
C SER A 194 -12.48 20.62 -5.65
N GLY A 195 -13.17 21.74 -5.39
CA GLY A 195 -12.58 23.09 -5.49
C GLY A 195 -11.96 23.38 -6.86
N GLU A 196 -10.76 23.96 -6.86
CA GLU A 196 -9.98 24.27 -8.07
C GLU A 196 -9.06 23.10 -8.47
N ARG A 197 -9.62 21.89 -8.63
CA ARG A 197 -8.89 20.65 -9.01
C ARG A 197 -8.03 20.08 -7.87
N GLU A 198 -8.56 20.11 -6.65
CA GLU A 198 -7.98 19.44 -5.49
C GLU A 198 -8.36 17.95 -5.52
N LEU A 199 -7.38 17.07 -5.70
CA LEU A 199 -7.58 15.63 -5.70
C LEU A 199 -7.87 15.14 -4.27
N ALA A 200 -8.97 14.42 -4.05
CA ALA A 200 -9.30 13.91 -2.73
C ALA A 200 -8.25 12.90 -2.23
N ASN A 201 -7.85 13.02 -0.97
CA ASN A 201 -7.10 11.94 -0.30
C ASN A 201 -8.04 10.74 -0.10
N PRO A 202 -7.53 9.50 -0.16
CA PRO A 202 -6.13 9.11 -0.36
C PRO A 202 -5.71 8.85 -1.83
N PHE A 203 -6.51 9.24 -2.83
CA PHE A 203 -6.31 8.85 -4.23
C PHE A 203 -5.02 9.40 -4.86
N GLY A 204 -4.36 8.57 -5.67
CA GLY A 204 -3.08 8.87 -6.33
C GLY A 204 -3.19 9.02 -7.86
N ALA A 205 -4.38 8.91 -8.44
CA ALA A 205 -4.62 9.00 -9.88
C ALA A 205 -5.76 9.98 -10.19
N VAL A 206 -5.71 10.61 -11.36
CA VAL A 206 -6.68 11.67 -11.76
C VAL A 206 -8.04 11.13 -12.20
N GLN A 207 -8.12 9.88 -12.63
CA GLN A 207 -9.37 9.25 -13.08
C GLN A 207 -9.40 7.78 -12.64
N MET A 208 -10.60 7.23 -12.46
CA MET A 208 -10.79 5.83 -12.13
C MET A 208 -10.26 4.93 -13.25
N GLY A 209 -9.37 3.98 -12.93
CA GLY A 209 -8.82 3.06 -13.92
C GLY A 209 -7.55 3.53 -14.64
N LEU A 210 -7.01 4.70 -14.27
CA LEU A 210 -5.67 5.16 -14.66
C LEU A 210 -4.64 4.86 -13.57
N ILE A 211 -3.37 4.73 -13.96
CA ILE A 211 -2.26 4.59 -13.02
C ILE A 211 -1.93 5.95 -12.37
N TYR A 212 -1.69 7.00 -13.17
CA TYR A 212 -1.38 8.35 -12.67
C TYR A 212 -2.28 9.41 -13.30
N VAL A 213 -1.98 9.80 -14.54
CA VAL A 213 -2.58 10.93 -15.25
C VAL A 213 -3.15 10.49 -16.59
N ASN A 214 -4.04 11.31 -17.15
CA ASN A 214 -4.54 11.11 -18.50
C ASN A 214 -3.46 11.53 -19.53
N PRO A 215 -3.01 10.64 -20.43
CA PRO A 215 -1.94 10.96 -21.36
C PRO A 215 -2.34 12.01 -22.42
N GLN A 216 -3.64 12.21 -22.65
CA GLN A 216 -4.15 13.27 -23.52
C GLN A 216 -4.19 14.65 -22.83
N GLY A 217 -3.96 14.70 -21.51
CA GLY A 217 -4.06 15.88 -20.65
C GLY A 217 -5.33 15.88 -19.79
N PRO A 218 -5.48 16.83 -18.84
CA PRO A 218 -6.58 16.89 -17.87
C PRO A 218 -7.96 16.71 -18.53
N ASN A 219 -8.66 15.63 -18.20
CA ASN A 219 -9.98 15.27 -18.76
C ASN A 219 -10.01 15.24 -20.30
N GLY A 220 -8.89 14.87 -20.91
CA GLY A 220 -8.71 14.83 -22.37
C GLY A 220 -8.37 16.17 -23.02
N ASN A 221 -8.23 17.25 -22.25
CA ASN A 221 -7.81 18.56 -22.76
C ASN A 221 -6.29 18.58 -23.00
N PRO A 222 -5.80 18.78 -24.24
CA PRO A 222 -4.38 18.72 -24.57
C PRO A 222 -3.61 19.98 -24.17
N ASP A 223 -3.56 20.27 -22.87
CA ASP A 223 -2.76 21.33 -22.26
C ASP A 223 -1.56 20.72 -21.49
N PRO A 224 -0.33 20.84 -22.03
CA PRO A 224 0.86 20.32 -21.38
C PRO A 224 1.16 20.95 -20.01
N VAL A 225 0.86 22.23 -19.81
CA VAL A 225 1.14 22.94 -18.56
C VAL A 225 0.18 22.46 -17.46
N ALA A 226 -1.10 22.31 -17.81
CA ALA A 226 -2.08 21.74 -16.89
C ALA A 226 -1.78 20.26 -16.59
N SER A 227 -1.34 19.49 -17.58
CA SER A 227 -0.86 18.12 -17.38
C SER A 227 0.32 18.04 -16.42
N GLY A 228 1.24 19.03 -16.45
CA GLY A 228 2.36 19.10 -15.51
C GLY A 228 1.94 19.23 -14.05
N ARG A 229 0.80 19.88 -13.77
CA ARG A 229 0.25 19.98 -12.41
C ARG A 229 -0.28 18.64 -11.93
N ASP A 230 -1.05 17.95 -12.77
CA ASP A 230 -1.58 16.62 -12.47
C ASP A 230 -0.45 15.59 -12.27
N ILE A 231 0.60 15.65 -13.10
CA ILE A 231 1.79 14.79 -12.98
C ILE A 231 2.45 15.01 -11.62
N ARG A 232 2.71 16.26 -11.25
CA ARG A 232 3.33 16.59 -9.97
C ARG A 232 2.54 16.08 -8.77
N GLU A 233 1.23 16.35 -8.78
CA GLU A 233 0.34 15.95 -7.71
C GLU A 233 0.30 14.42 -7.56
N THR A 234 0.06 13.70 -8.65
CA THR A 234 -0.06 12.24 -8.62
C THR A 234 1.25 11.55 -8.28
N PHE A 235 2.37 11.95 -8.86
CA PHE A 235 3.68 11.37 -8.55
C PHE A 235 4.10 11.64 -7.10
N ALA A 236 3.84 12.84 -6.56
CA ALA A 236 4.09 13.14 -5.14
C ALA A 236 3.27 12.22 -4.21
N ARG A 237 2.00 11.96 -4.56
CA ARG A 237 1.14 10.99 -3.87
C ARG A 237 1.58 9.54 -4.02
N MET A 238 2.49 9.26 -4.95
CA MET A 238 3.15 7.98 -5.13
C MET A 238 4.60 7.99 -4.64
N ALA A 239 4.94 8.97 -3.79
CA ALA A 239 6.25 9.16 -3.17
C ALA A 239 7.39 9.51 -4.13
N MET A 240 7.12 10.09 -5.29
CA MET A 240 8.13 10.55 -6.25
C MET A 240 8.18 12.08 -6.29
N ASN A 241 9.37 12.65 -6.16
CA ASN A 241 9.58 14.08 -6.34
C ASN A 241 9.75 14.47 -7.82
N ASP A 242 9.90 15.76 -8.12
CA ASP A 242 10.01 16.25 -9.51
C ASP A 242 11.20 15.64 -10.28
N TYR A 243 12.33 15.43 -9.61
CA TYR A 243 13.54 14.89 -10.23
C TYR A 243 13.40 13.40 -10.56
N GLU A 244 12.82 12.62 -9.64
CA GLU A 244 12.46 11.21 -9.85
C GLU A 244 11.38 11.05 -10.91
N THR A 245 10.40 11.96 -10.94
CA THR A 245 9.30 11.96 -11.92
C THR A 245 9.80 12.14 -13.34
N VAL A 246 10.63 13.15 -13.60
CA VAL A 246 11.22 13.37 -14.93
C VAL A 246 12.09 12.17 -15.32
N ALA A 247 12.88 11.63 -14.38
CA ALA A 247 13.72 10.48 -14.65
C ALA A 247 12.91 9.22 -15.03
N LEU A 248 11.82 8.94 -14.33
CA LEU A 248 10.94 7.79 -14.59
C LEU A 248 10.21 7.93 -15.92
N VAL A 249 9.57 9.07 -16.19
CA VAL A 249 8.79 9.27 -17.42
C VAL A 249 9.72 9.23 -18.64
N ALA A 250 10.78 10.03 -18.64
CA ALA A 250 11.72 10.06 -19.76
C ALA A 250 12.45 8.72 -19.92
N GLY A 251 12.85 8.06 -18.83
CA GLY A 251 13.55 6.78 -18.87
C GLY A 251 12.66 5.63 -19.36
N GLY A 252 11.39 5.61 -18.95
CA GLY A 252 10.41 4.64 -19.44
C GLY A 252 10.07 4.85 -20.92
N HIS A 253 9.79 6.09 -21.32
CA HIS A 253 9.43 6.44 -22.69
C HIS A 253 10.62 6.50 -23.67
N THR A 254 11.85 6.24 -23.21
CA THR A 254 12.96 5.86 -24.11
C THR A 254 12.67 4.57 -24.87
N PHE A 255 11.80 3.71 -24.34
CA PHE A 255 11.50 2.39 -24.89
C PHE A 255 10.07 2.26 -25.41
N GLY A 256 9.88 1.44 -26.46
CA GLY A 256 8.56 1.01 -26.91
C GLY A 256 7.76 2.05 -27.70
N LYS A 257 6.44 1.85 -27.74
CA LYS A 257 5.44 2.73 -28.39
C LYS A 257 4.08 2.64 -27.70
N CYS A 258 3.19 3.57 -28.04
CA CYS A 258 1.75 3.42 -27.86
C CYS A 258 1.10 2.62 -29.01
N HIS A 259 -0.12 2.12 -28.76
CA HIS A 259 -0.94 1.37 -29.73
C HIS A 259 -2.36 1.94 -29.81
N GLY A 260 -2.74 2.35 -31.01
CA GLY A 260 -3.95 3.06 -31.39
C GLY A 260 -4.15 2.98 -32.91
N ALA A 261 -3.91 1.80 -33.50
CA ALA A 261 -3.89 1.58 -34.94
C ALA A 261 -5.24 1.85 -35.65
N GLY A 262 -6.34 1.82 -34.90
CA GLY A 262 -7.69 2.08 -35.41
C GLY A 262 -8.66 2.49 -34.30
N PRO A 263 -9.93 2.76 -34.65
CA PRO A 263 -10.96 3.19 -33.72
C PRO A 263 -11.16 2.22 -32.54
N ASP A 264 -11.33 2.78 -31.34
CA ASP A 264 -11.46 2.05 -30.07
C ASP A 264 -12.71 1.16 -29.98
N HIS A 265 -13.79 1.47 -30.70
CA HIS A 265 -15.02 0.65 -30.71
C HIS A 265 -14.83 -0.77 -31.25
N HIS A 266 -13.67 -1.08 -31.87
CA HIS A 266 -13.30 -2.44 -32.25
C HIS A 266 -12.76 -3.28 -31.09
N VAL A 267 -12.36 -2.65 -29.98
CA VAL A 267 -11.82 -3.32 -28.79
C VAL A 267 -12.97 -3.89 -27.98
N GLY A 268 -12.94 -5.21 -27.76
CA GLY A 268 -13.90 -5.91 -26.93
C GLY A 268 -13.74 -5.65 -25.43
N THR A 269 -14.52 -6.38 -24.65
CA THR A 269 -14.55 -6.26 -23.18
C THR A 269 -13.22 -6.61 -22.52
N GLU A 270 -12.92 -5.92 -21.43
CA GLU A 270 -11.85 -6.21 -20.49
C GLU A 270 -11.93 -7.64 -19.91
N PRO A 271 -10.84 -8.20 -19.34
CA PRO A 271 -10.78 -9.61 -18.92
C PRO A 271 -11.92 -10.11 -18.02
N GLU A 272 -12.34 -9.34 -17.01
CA GLU A 272 -13.45 -9.74 -16.12
C GLU A 272 -14.83 -9.70 -16.80
N GLY A 273 -14.96 -8.97 -17.91
CA GLY A 273 -16.16 -8.92 -18.74
C GLY A 273 -16.12 -9.84 -19.97
N ALA A 274 -14.98 -10.48 -20.23
CA ALA A 274 -14.76 -11.29 -21.42
C ALA A 274 -15.47 -12.64 -21.36
N ASN A 275 -15.67 -13.24 -22.54
CA ASN A 275 -16.22 -14.58 -22.63
C ASN A 275 -15.25 -15.62 -22.05
N ILE A 276 -15.80 -16.73 -21.55
CA ILE A 276 -15.02 -17.78 -20.89
C ILE A 276 -13.96 -18.41 -21.81
N GLU A 277 -14.19 -18.49 -23.12
CA GLU A 277 -13.25 -19.02 -24.11
C GLU A 277 -12.00 -18.14 -24.33
N GLU A 278 -11.99 -16.89 -23.86
CA GLU A 278 -10.79 -16.04 -23.86
C GLU A 278 -9.80 -16.43 -22.74
N LEU A 279 -10.20 -17.36 -21.85
CA LEU A 279 -9.35 -17.95 -20.80
C LEU A 279 -8.60 -16.89 -19.98
N GLY A 280 -9.33 -15.87 -19.52
CA GLY A 280 -8.80 -14.78 -18.69
C GLY A 280 -8.01 -13.71 -19.45
N LEU A 281 -8.06 -13.71 -20.79
CA LEU A 281 -7.65 -12.57 -21.61
C LEU A 281 -8.86 -11.65 -21.90
N GLY A 282 -8.59 -10.42 -22.32
CA GLY A 282 -9.61 -9.43 -22.70
C GLY A 282 -9.14 -8.51 -23.81
N TRP A 283 -9.90 -7.44 -24.07
CA TRP A 283 -9.61 -6.40 -25.08
C TRP A 283 -9.35 -6.96 -26.48
N LYS A 284 -10.02 -8.06 -26.84
CA LYS A 284 -9.91 -8.65 -28.17
C LYS A 284 -10.36 -7.62 -29.21
N SER A 285 -9.46 -7.26 -30.12
CA SER A 285 -9.76 -6.28 -31.17
C SER A 285 -10.28 -6.97 -32.42
N ALA A 286 -11.37 -6.45 -32.97
CA ALA A 286 -11.90 -6.84 -34.29
C ALA A 286 -11.33 -5.99 -35.44
N PHE A 287 -10.39 -5.08 -35.16
CA PHE A 287 -9.76 -4.24 -36.16
C PHE A 287 -8.68 -5.03 -36.92
N GLU A 288 -8.95 -5.37 -38.17
CA GLU A 288 -8.04 -6.17 -39.02
C GLU A 288 -7.59 -7.47 -38.31
N SER A 289 -6.30 -7.66 -38.03
CA SER A 289 -5.83 -8.83 -37.26
C SER A 289 -5.99 -8.68 -35.74
N GLY A 290 -6.21 -7.45 -35.24
CA GLY A 290 -6.31 -7.11 -33.82
C GLY A 290 -5.00 -7.19 -33.02
N ILE A 291 -3.89 -7.54 -33.66
CA ILE A 291 -2.57 -7.77 -33.04
C ILE A 291 -1.45 -7.20 -33.94
N GLY A 292 -0.24 -7.05 -33.39
CA GLY A 292 0.90 -6.52 -34.14
C GLY A 292 0.62 -5.11 -34.68
N GLU A 293 0.74 -4.91 -36.00
CA GLU A 293 0.50 -3.60 -36.64
C GLU A 293 -0.91 -3.04 -36.41
N HIS A 294 -1.87 -3.90 -36.07
CA HIS A 294 -3.27 -3.54 -35.83
C HIS A 294 -3.65 -3.50 -34.33
N ALA A 295 -2.66 -3.54 -33.44
CA ALA A 295 -2.91 -3.50 -32.00
C ALA A 295 -3.51 -2.14 -31.57
N ILE A 296 -4.45 -2.20 -30.62
CA ILE A 296 -5.08 -1.05 -29.98
C ILE A 296 -5.02 -1.27 -28.47
N THR A 297 -4.45 -0.31 -27.75
CA THR A 297 -4.32 -0.34 -26.28
C THR A 297 -4.85 0.96 -25.67
N SER A 298 -4.11 2.07 -25.82
CA SER A 298 -4.49 3.37 -25.24
C SER A 298 -5.24 4.27 -26.22
N GLY A 299 -5.25 3.90 -27.51
CA GLY A 299 -5.75 4.74 -28.59
C GLY A 299 -4.73 5.79 -29.07
N LEU A 300 -3.60 5.99 -28.39
CA LEU A 300 -2.46 6.77 -28.87
C LEU A 300 -1.60 5.90 -29.78
N GLU A 301 -0.95 6.46 -30.81
CA GLU A 301 -0.18 5.68 -31.79
C GLU A 301 1.18 6.31 -32.09
N GLY A 302 2.23 5.49 -32.01
CA GLY A 302 3.60 5.83 -32.38
C GLY A 302 4.60 5.67 -31.23
N ALA A 303 5.89 5.76 -31.59
CA ALA A 303 7.00 5.67 -30.65
C ALA A 303 7.59 7.05 -30.37
N TRP A 304 8.25 7.19 -29.22
CA TRP A 304 8.96 8.41 -28.84
C TRP A 304 10.34 8.54 -29.49
N THR A 305 11.02 7.41 -29.72
CA THR A 305 12.45 7.37 -30.07
C THR A 305 12.70 6.70 -31.42
N ALA A 306 13.83 7.01 -32.07
CA ALA A 306 14.24 6.33 -33.31
C ALA A 306 14.83 4.93 -33.07
N THR A 307 15.09 4.59 -31.82
CA THR A 307 15.73 3.35 -31.36
C THR A 307 14.93 2.74 -30.18
N PRO A 308 13.67 2.32 -30.39
CA PRO A 308 12.73 2.00 -29.30
C PRO A 308 13.10 0.79 -28.44
N THR A 309 14.10 0.02 -28.84
CA THR A 309 14.62 -1.16 -28.14
C THR A 309 16.03 -0.93 -27.60
N LYS A 310 16.43 0.33 -27.39
CA LYS A 310 17.77 0.70 -26.91
C LYS A 310 17.71 1.88 -25.95
N TRP A 311 18.47 1.80 -24.87
CA TRP A 311 18.71 2.94 -23.99
C TRP A 311 19.65 3.95 -24.67
N ASP A 312 19.19 5.18 -24.79
CA ASP A 312 19.96 6.34 -25.19
C ASP A 312 19.22 7.64 -24.79
N MET A 313 19.68 8.79 -25.29
CA MET A 313 19.12 10.11 -24.97
C MET A 313 18.04 10.56 -25.96
N SER A 314 17.62 9.70 -26.89
CA SER A 314 16.81 10.12 -28.01
C SER A 314 15.40 10.56 -27.64
N TYR A 315 14.88 10.18 -26.47
CA TYR A 315 13.65 10.76 -25.91
C TYR A 315 13.77 12.28 -25.75
N PHE A 316 14.80 12.74 -25.01
CA PHE A 316 15.02 14.17 -24.77
C PHE A 316 15.44 14.91 -26.05
N GLU A 317 16.28 14.29 -26.89
CA GLU A 317 16.66 14.87 -28.19
C GLU A 317 15.43 15.06 -29.08
N THR A 318 14.47 14.13 -29.04
CA THR A 318 13.20 14.25 -29.78
C THR A 318 12.31 15.34 -29.17
N LEU A 319 12.13 15.35 -27.85
CA LEU A 319 11.29 16.31 -27.13
C LEU A 319 11.72 17.76 -27.38
N PHE A 320 13.02 18.04 -27.31
CA PHE A 320 13.57 19.40 -27.47
C PHE A 320 14.02 19.73 -28.89
N GLY A 321 14.32 18.74 -29.73
CA GLY A 321 14.81 18.93 -31.10
C GLY A 321 13.70 19.22 -32.13
N ASN A 322 12.43 19.11 -31.74
CA ASN A 322 11.29 19.38 -32.60
C ASN A 322 10.39 20.47 -32.00
N GLU A 323 9.74 21.25 -32.86
CA GLU A 323 8.52 21.96 -32.47
C GLU A 323 7.33 21.03 -32.66
N TRP A 324 6.31 21.16 -31.82
CA TRP A 324 5.21 20.20 -31.75
C TRP A 324 3.89 20.81 -32.22
N GLU A 325 3.12 20.08 -33.02
CA GLU A 325 1.76 20.43 -33.39
C GLU A 325 0.77 19.35 -32.95
N LEU A 326 -0.36 19.79 -32.38
CA LEU A 326 -1.44 18.92 -31.94
C LEU A 326 -2.02 18.19 -33.15
N THR A 327 -2.22 16.88 -33.00
CA THR A 327 -2.81 16.03 -34.02
C THR A 327 -3.72 14.98 -33.37
N LYS A 328 -4.25 14.07 -34.20
CA LYS A 328 -5.07 12.94 -33.77
C LYS A 328 -4.40 11.64 -34.20
N SER A 329 -4.42 10.63 -33.34
CA SER A 329 -4.06 9.26 -33.68
C SER A 329 -5.06 8.66 -34.68
N PRO A 330 -4.77 7.50 -35.29
CA PRO A 330 -5.76 6.76 -36.07
C PRO A 330 -7.03 6.38 -35.29
N ALA A 331 -6.92 6.23 -33.96
CA ALA A 331 -8.07 6.02 -33.07
C ALA A 331 -8.81 7.31 -32.67
N GLY A 332 -8.30 8.49 -33.04
CA GLY A 332 -8.90 9.79 -32.71
C GLY A 332 -8.48 10.40 -31.36
N ALA A 333 -7.46 9.84 -30.69
CA ALA A 333 -6.90 10.40 -29.46
C ALA A 333 -6.03 11.64 -29.73
N HIS A 334 -6.04 12.62 -28.83
CA HIS A 334 -5.12 13.77 -28.89
C HIS A 334 -3.68 13.35 -28.63
N GLN A 335 -2.80 13.66 -29.58
CA GLN A 335 -1.35 13.45 -29.44
C GLN A 335 -0.59 14.53 -30.22
N TRP A 336 0.73 14.54 -30.10
CA TRP A 336 1.59 15.56 -30.73
C TRP A 336 2.54 14.91 -31.71
N LYS A 337 2.74 15.58 -32.85
CA LYS A 337 3.73 15.21 -33.86
C LYS A 337 4.67 16.38 -34.13
N PRO A 338 5.88 16.14 -34.67
CA PRO A 338 6.78 17.19 -35.11
C PRO A 338 6.10 18.10 -36.15
N LYS A 339 6.35 19.40 -36.05
CA LYS A 339 5.97 20.38 -37.05
C LYS A 339 6.91 20.25 -38.25
N GLY A 340 6.39 19.72 -39.36
CA GLY A 340 7.19 19.39 -40.54
C GLY A 340 7.82 17.99 -40.43
N ASP A 341 8.99 17.79 -41.02
CA ASP A 341 9.70 16.51 -40.94
C ASP A 341 10.55 16.43 -39.68
N ALA A 342 10.46 15.30 -38.98
CA ALA A 342 11.31 15.01 -37.85
C ALA A 342 12.76 14.81 -38.30
N SER A 343 13.71 15.27 -37.49
CA SER A 343 15.14 15.02 -37.75
C SER A 343 15.51 13.53 -37.64
N ARG A 344 14.70 12.74 -36.92
CA ARG A 344 14.90 11.30 -36.70
C ARG A 344 13.55 10.58 -36.79
N ASN A 345 13.33 9.88 -37.90
CA ASN A 345 12.15 9.02 -38.06
C ASN A 345 12.35 7.67 -37.37
N VAL A 346 11.24 7.05 -37.00
CA VAL A 346 11.16 5.77 -36.29
C VAL A 346 10.92 4.64 -37.30
N PRO A 347 11.69 3.55 -37.30
CA PRO A 347 11.34 2.34 -38.03
C PRO A 347 9.97 1.80 -37.59
N ASP A 348 9.13 1.39 -38.53
CA ASP A 348 7.88 0.72 -38.19
C ASP A 348 8.12 -0.59 -37.42
N ALA A 349 7.24 -0.89 -36.46
CA ALA A 349 7.40 -2.02 -35.55
C ALA A 349 7.28 -3.38 -36.25
N HIS A 350 6.54 -3.46 -37.35
CA HIS A 350 6.26 -4.72 -38.05
C HIS A 350 6.51 -4.65 -39.56
N ILE A 351 6.43 -3.47 -40.18
CA ILE A 351 6.61 -3.32 -41.63
C ILE A 351 8.05 -2.92 -41.98
N LYS A 352 8.83 -3.87 -42.48
CA LYS A 352 10.23 -3.64 -42.89
C LYS A 352 10.35 -2.50 -43.91
N GLY A 353 11.16 -1.50 -43.59
CA GLY A 353 11.49 -0.38 -44.48
C GLY A 353 10.49 0.79 -44.44
N LYS A 354 9.35 0.64 -43.74
CA LYS A 354 8.47 1.76 -43.44
C LYS A 354 9.03 2.58 -42.28
N LEU A 355 8.92 3.90 -42.41
CA LEU A 355 9.31 4.86 -41.37
C LEU A 355 8.09 5.67 -40.95
N ASN A 356 7.99 5.97 -39.67
CA ASN A 356 6.97 6.82 -39.06
C ASN A 356 7.66 8.03 -38.40
N GLN A 357 6.94 9.16 -38.26
CA GLN A 357 7.42 10.25 -37.42
C GLN A 357 7.29 9.86 -35.93
N PRO A 358 8.19 10.34 -35.04
CA PRO A 358 8.01 10.16 -33.61
C PRO A 358 6.77 10.92 -33.12
N MET A 359 6.29 10.53 -31.95
CA MET A 359 5.14 11.18 -31.30
C MET A 359 5.47 11.55 -29.86
N MET A 360 4.70 12.49 -29.30
CA MET A 360 4.68 12.81 -27.86
C MET A 360 3.24 12.89 -27.37
N THR A 361 2.99 12.42 -26.15
CA THR A 361 1.71 12.64 -25.45
C THR A 361 1.66 14.06 -24.89
N THR A 362 0.48 14.51 -24.45
CA THR A 362 0.38 15.80 -23.72
C THR A 362 1.17 15.74 -22.42
N ALA A 363 1.20 14.58 -21.76
CA ALA A 363 1.98 14.35 -20.54
C ALA A 363 3.50 14.43 -20.80
N ASP A 364 3.99 13.95 -21.94
CA ASP A 364 5.40 14.08 -22.32
C ASP A 364 5.79 15.53 -22.53
N LEU A 365 4.94 16.28 -23.24
CA LEU A 365 5.17 17.71 -23.46
C LEU A 365 5.19 18.49 -22.15
N ALA A 366 4.48 18.05 -21.10
CA ALA A 366 4.56 18.67 -19.78
C ALA A 366 6.00 18.75 -19.26
N LEU A 367 6.87 17.77 -19.59
CA LEU A 367 8.27 17.78 -19.18
C LEU A 367 9.09 18.91 -19.84
N ARG A 368 8.59 19.48 -20.93
CA ARG A 368 9.17 20.65 -21.63
C ARG A 368 8.46 21.95 -21.28
N PHE A 369 7.16 21.94 -21.01
CA PHE A 369 6.38 23.17 -20.82
C PHE A 369 6.13 23.56 -19.36
N ASP A 370 6.23 22.62 -18.41
CA ASP A 370 6.25 22.96 -16.99
C ASP A 370 7.62 23.57 -16.61
N PRO A 371 7.67 24.75 -15.98
CA PRO A 371 8.94 25.45 -15.72
C PRO A 371 9.93 24.72 -14.81
N ALA A 372 9.48 23.80 -13.94
CA ALA A 372 10.38 23.02 -13.08
C ALA A 372 10.87 21.77 -13.82
N TYR A 373 9.96 21.05 -14.50
CA TYR A 373 10.34 19.88 -15.29
C TYR A 373 11.23 20.23 -16.49
N GLU A 374 11.04 21.39 -17.11
CA GLU A 374 11.85 21.83 -18.25
C GLU A 374 13.33 21.93 -17.86
N LYS A 375 13.61 22.52 -16.69
CA LYS A 375 14.97 22.68 -16.17
C LYS A 375 15.62 21.34 -15.91
N ILE A 376 14.90 20.41 -15.28
CA ILE A 376 15.38 19.05 -14.99
C ILE A 376 15.61 18.29 -16.30
N SER A 377 14.67 18.37 -17.25
CA SER A 377 14.77 17.70 -18.55
C SER A 377 15.95 18.20 -19.38
N ARG A 378 16.19 19.52 -19.41
CA ARG A 378 17.41 20.07 -20.06
C ARG A 378 18.68 19.65 -19.35
N HIS A 379 18.66 19.61 -18.02
CA HIS A 379 19.79 19.15 -17.22
C HIS A 379 20.12 17.70 -17.54
N PHE A 380 19.14 16.80 -17.59
CA PHE A 380 19.34 15.41 -17.98
C PHE A 380 19.80 15.25 -19.42
N LEU A 381 19.25 16.02 -20.37
CA LEU A 381 19.74 16.03 -21.75
C LEU A 381 21.23 16.41 -21.84
N ALA A 382 21.68 17.38 -21.02
CA ALA A 382 23.08 17.79 -20.96
C ALA A 382 23.96 16.82 -20.14
N ASN A 383 23.38 16.02 -19.25
CA ASN A 383 24.09 15.13 -18.32
C ASN A 383 23.57 13.67 -18.39
N PRO A 384 23.85 12.92 -19.48
CA PRO A 384 23.31 11.57 -19.69
C PRO A 384 23.64 10.56 -18.57
N ALA A 385 24.83 10.66 -17.98
CA ALA A 385 25.25 9.76 -16.90
C ALA A 385 24.44 9.99 -15.61
N GLU A 386 24.08 11.24 -15.34
CA GLU A 386 23.26 11.60 -14.18
C GLU A 386 21.80 11.16 -14.39
N PHE A 387 21.27 11.34 -15.61
CA PHE A 387 19.97 10.79 -15.98
C PHE A 387 19.90 9.28 -15.79
N ALA A 388 20.94 8.56 -16.22
CA ALA A 388 21.01 7.10 -16.07
C ALA A 388 21.00 6.67 -14.59
N ASP A 389 21.74 7.35 -13.71
CA ASP A 389 21.75 7.07 -12.27
C ASP A 389 20.39 7.42 -11.62
N ALA A 390 19.83 8.60 -11.96
CA ALA A 390 18.53 9.04 -11.46
C ALA A 390 17.41 8.07 -11.86
N PHE A 391 17.36 7.65 -13.12
CA PHE A 391 16.39 6.66 -13.60
C PHE A 391 16.57 5.31 -12.89
N ALA A 392 17.80 4.80 -12.79
CA ALA A 392 18.07 3.53 -12.14
C ALA A 392 17.61 3.50 -10.67
N ARG A 393 17.87 4.60 -9.94
CA ARG A 393 17.46 4.76 -8.53
C ARG A 393 15.96 4.95 -8.38
N ALA A 394 15.34 5.79 -9.21
CA ALA A 394 13.90 6.01 -9.17
C ALA A 394 13.12 4.75 -9.59
N TRP A 395 13.60 4.00 -10.58
CA TRP A 395 13.04 2.70 -10.97
C TRP A 395 13.12 1.67 -9.84
N PHE A 396 14.27 1.60 -9.15
CA PHE A 396 14.41 0.72 -7.99
C PHE A 396 13.47 1.12 -6.85
N LYS A 397 13.39 2.42 -6.53
CA LYS A 397 12.44 2.96 -5.54
C LYS A 397 11.01 2.60 -5.90
N LEU A 398 10.56 2.90 -7.12
CA LEU A 398 9.22 2.57 -7.62
C LEU A 398 8.90 1.10 -7.37
N THR A 399 9.78 0.22 -7.82
CA THR A 399 9.50 -1.21 -7.84
C THR A 399 9.62 -1.86 -6.46
N HIS A 400 10.17 -1.19 -5.46
CA HIS A 400 10.43 -1.75 -4.12
C HIS A 400 9.85 -0.91 -2.97
N ARG A 401 9.15 0.21 -3.24
CA ARG A 401 8.62 1.15 -2.24
C ARG A 401 7.72 0.50 -1.20
N ASP A 402 7.01 -0.55 -1.59
CA ASP A 402 6.03 -1.29 -0.81
C ASP A 402 6.58 -2.60 -0.19
N MET A 403 7.88 -2.85 -0.32
CA MET A 403 8.52 -4.04 0.24
C MET A 403 8.94 -3.88 1.70
N GLY A 404 8.76 -2.70 2.31
CA GLY A 404 9.21 -2.42 3.67
C GLY A 404 10.74 -2.42 3.82
N PRO A 405 11.24 -2.75 5.02
CA PRO A 405 12.67 -2.71 5.33
C PRO A 405 13.50 -3.62 4.41
N LYS A 406 14.70 -3.17 4.04
CA LYS A 406 15.63 -3.89 3.17
C LYS A 406 15.96 -5.32 3.62
N LEU A 407 15.86 -5.62 4.92
CA LEU A 407 16.01 -6.97 5.46
C LEU A 407 15.09 -8.01 4.77
N ARG A 408 13.94 -7.57 4.23
CA ARG A 408 13.00 -8.41 3.49
C ARG A 408 13.49 -8.80 2.09
N TYR A 409 14.49 -8.11 1.56
CA TYR A 409 14.87 -8.21 0.17
C TYR A 409 15.76 -9.44 -0.04
N LEU A 410 15.46 -10.22 -1.06
CA LEU A 410 16.09 -11.51 -1.34
C LEU A 410 16.84 -11.50 -2.67
N GLY A 411 17.87 -12.33 -2.75
CA GLY A 411 18.64 -12.53 -3.97
C GLY A 411 19.92 -11.73 -4.04
N LYS A 412 20.79 -12.12 -4.98
CA LYS A 412 22.15 -11.58 -5.10
C LYS A 412 22.24 -10.19 -5.77
N LEU A 413 21.13 -9.70 -6.32
CA LEU A 413 21.05 -8.41 -7.01
C LEU A 413 20.58 -7.27 -6.08
N VAL A 414 20.37 -7.55 -4.78
CA VAL A 414 19.98 -6.54 -3.80
C VAL A 414 21.10 -5.51 -3.68
N PRO A 415 20.83 -4.21 -3.91
CA PRO A 415 21.84 -3.18 -3.78
C PRO A 415 22.43 -3.12 -2.37
N LYS A 416 23.73 -2.82 -2.27
CA LYS A 416 24.41 -2.69 -0.97
C LYS A 416 24.05 -1.41 -0.24
N GLU A 417 23.78 -0.33 -0.96
CA GLU A 417 23.36 0.96 -0.40
C GLU A 417 22.00 0.84 0.30
N ASP A 418 21.87 1.44 1.48
CA ASP A 418 20.58 1.62 2.15
C ASP A 418 19.99 2.95 1.71
N MET A 419 18.77 2.93 1.19
CA MET A 419 18.11 4.16 0.74
C MET A 419 17.18 4.69 1.82
N ILE A 420 17.08 6.01 1.93
CA ILE A 420 16.29 6.65 2.98
C ILE A 420 14.81 6.23 2.97
N TRP A 421 14.23 6.02 1.79
CA TRP A 421 12.83 5.60 1.65
C TRP A 421 12.56 4.15 2.11
N GLN A 422 13.61 3.36 2.40
CA GLN A 422 13.52 2.03 3.01
C GLN A 422 13.38 2.10 4.54
N ASP A 423 13.35 3.31 5.10
CA ASP A 423 13.26 3.58 6.54
C ASP A 423 14.28 2.76 7.36
N PRO A 424 15.60 2.82 7.04
CA PRO A 424 16.60 1.92 7.58
C PRO A 424 16.65 1.95 9.11
N VAL A 425 16.85 0.81 9.75
CA VAL A 425 16.98 0.67 11.20
C VAL A 425 18.27 -0.10 11.51
N PRO A 426 19.18 0.46 12.33
CA PRO A 426 20.42 -0.22 12.68
C PRO A 426 20.10 -1.40 13.61
N ALA A 427 20.65 -2.57 13.30
CA ALA A 427 20.53 -3.70 14.21
C ALA A 427 21.37 -3.48 15.47
N PRO A 428 20.97 -4.04 16.64
CA PRO A 428 21.82 -4.02 17.83
C PRO A 428 23.20 -4.62 17.57
N ASP A 429 24.25 -3.93 18.02
CA ASP A 429 25.66 -4.33 17.93
C ASP A 429 26.19 -4.96 19.24
N HIS A 430 25.27 -5.32 20.14
CA HIS A 430 25.55 -5.80 21.48
C HIS A 430 24.72 -7.06 21.81
N PRO A 431 25.11 -7.86 22.82
CA PRO A 431 24.28 -8.96 23.31
C PRO A 431 22.89 -8.48 23.71
N LEU A 432 21.86 -9.25 23.36
CA LEU A 432 20.48 -8.98 23.76
C LEU A 432 20.27 -9.33 25.24
N ILE A 433 19.35 -8.61 25.88
CA ILE A 433 18.89 -8.91 27.23
C ILE A 433 18.18 -10.28 27.29
N GLY A 434 18.36 -11.01 28.40
CA GLY A 434 17.68 -12.27 28.65
C GLY A 434 16.48 -12.14 29.61
N ASP A 435 15.82 -13.26 29.92
CA ASP A 435 14.59 -13.28 30.72
C ASP A 435 14.73 -12.60 32.10
N ALA A 436 15.86 -12.83 32.79
CA ALA A 436 16.13 -12.20 34.09
C ALA A 436 16.27 -10.68 33.98
N ASP A 437 16.89 -10.21 32.90
CA ASP A 437 17.05 -8.78 32.63
C ASP A 437 15.70 -8.13 32.30
N ILE A 438 14.91 -8.81 31.46
CA ILE A 438 13.54 -8.40 31.11
C ILE A 438 12.69 -8.29 32.37
N ALA A 439 12.69 -9.29 33.24
CA ALA A 439 11.95 -9.26 34.50
C ALA A 439 12.38 -8.10 35.41
N ALA A 440 13.68 -7.84 35.54
CA ALA A 440 14.21 -6.73 36.32
C ALA A 440 13.80 -5.36 35.74
N LEU A 441 13.90 -5.17 34.43
CA LEU A 441 13.48 -3.94 33.75
C LEU A 441 11.99 -3.68 33.91
N LYS A 442 11.12 -4.70 33.73
CA LYS A 442 9.67 -4.55 33.95
C LYS A 442 9.38 -4.05 35.37
N GLN A 443 10.06 -4.58 36.39
CA GLN A 443 9.91 -4.12 37.77
C GLN A 443 10.35 -2.66 37.95
N GLN A 444 11.51 -2.27 37.39
CA GLN A 444 12.00 -0.90 37.47
C GLN A 444 11.07 0.10 36.77
N ILE A 445 10.53 -0.27 35.60
CA ILE A 445 9.56 0.55 34.87
C ILE A 445 8.27 0.72 35.68
N LEU A 446 7.71 -0.36 36.23
CA LEU A 446 6.49 -0.28 37.04
C LEU A 446 6.69 0.50 38.35
N ALA A 447 7.93 0.55 38.88
CA ALA A 447 8.28 1.33 40.07
C ALA A 447 8.63 2.79 39.76
N SER A 448 8.67 3.21 38.49
CA SER A 448 9.19 4.52 38.08
C SER A 448 8.21 5.69 38.30
N GLY A 449 6.99 5.40 38.76
CA GLY A 449 5.91 6.38 38.88
C GLY A 449 5.18 6.67 37.57
N LEU A 450 5.52 5.99 36.46
CA LEU A 450 4.70 6.00 35.25
C LEU A 450 3.44 5.18 35.46
N SER A 451 2.30 5.70 35.00
CA SER A 451 1.03 4.99 35.12
C SER A 451 0.87 3.92 34.01
N ILE A 452 -0.02 2.94 34.25
CA ILE A 452 -0.40 1.95 33.23
C ILE A 452 -0.87 2.61 31.92
N PRO A 453 -1.81 3.60 31.95
CA PRO A 453 -2.21 4.30 30.72
C PRO A 453 -1.04 4.95 29.97
N GLN A 454 -0.10 5.58 30.66
CA GLN A 454 1.05 6.24 30.04
C GLN A 454 1.95 5.26 29.28
N LEU A 455 2.26 4.13 29.91
CA LEU A 455 3.09 3.08 29.30
C LEU A 455 2.38 2.42 28.11
N VAL A 456 1.09 2.15 28.24
CA VAL A 456 0.26 1.59 27.15
C VAL A 456 0.15 2.55 25.98
N LYS A 457 -0.14 3.84 26.23
CA LYS A 457 -0.25 4.86 25.17
C LYS A 457 1.08 5.08 24.44
N ALA A 458 2.21 5.13 25.15
CA ALA A 458 3.52 5.29 24.50
C ALA A 458 3.89 4.08 23.62
N ALA A 459 3.66 2.86 24.11
CA ALA A 459 3.90 1.64 23.33
C ALA A 459 2.97 1.56 22.10
N TRP A 460 1.68 1.87 22.29
CA TRP A 460 0.71 1.91 21.20
C TRP A 460 1.06 2.98 20.16
N ALA A 461 1.35 4.21 20.58
CA ALA A 461 1.78 5.32 19.71
C ALA A 461 2.98 4.94 18.83
N SER A 462 3.91 4.15 19.37
CA SER A 462 5.05 3.66 18.61
C SER A 462 4.64 2.56 17.61
N ALA A 463 3.91 1.54 18.05
CA ALA A 463 3.61 0.36 17.24
C ALA A 463 2.51 0.60 16.18
N SER A 464 1.49 1.41 16.50
CA SER A 464 0.28 1.59 15.67
C SER A 464 0.51 2.39 14.38
N THR A 465 1.72 2.92 14.20
CA THR A 465 2.16 3.52 12.93
C THR A 465 2.40 2.47 11.85
N PHE A 466 2.56 1.19 12.22
CA PHE A 466 2.73 0.11 11.27
C PHE A 466 1.53 0.03 10.32
N ARG A 467 1.81 -0.23 9.05
CA ARG A 467 0.78 -0.61 8.07
C ARG A 467 1.23 -1.77 7.19
N GLY A 468 0.39 -2.79 7.14
CA GLY A 468 0.61 -4.06 6.45
C GLY A 468 0.50 -3.96 4.94
N SER A 469 0.17 -2.80 4.39
CA SER A 469 0.08 -2.51 2.96
C SER A 469 1.46 -2.33 2.32
N ASP A 470 2.31 -1.46 2.89
CA ASP A 470 3.69 -1.21 2.44
C ASP A 470 4.78 -1.59 3.46
N LEU A 471 4.37 -2.13 4.62
CA LEU A 471 5.23 -2.57 5.72
C LEU A 471 6.09 -1.45 6.33
N ARG A 472 5.64 -0.20 6.24
CA ARG A 472 6.25 0.94 6.92
C ARG A 472 5.69 1.09 8.34
N GLY A 473 6.41 1.88 9.16
CA GLY A 473 6.05 2.16 10.55
C GLY A 473 6.36 1.01 11.50
N GLY A 474 5.83 1.09 12.71
CA GLY A 474 6.07 0.14 13.80
C GLY A 474 7.03 0.67 14.88
N ALA A 475 7.25 -0.16 15.90
CA ALA A 475 8.02 0.22 17.09
C ALA A 475 9.54 0.12 16.92
N ASN A 476 10.02 -0.69 15.99
CA ASN A 476 11.44 -0.83 15.66
C ASN A 476 11.99 0.47 15.07
N GLY A 477 13.20 0.85 15.48
CA GLY A 477 13.75 2.16 15.22
C GLY A 477 13.36 3.21 16.27
N GLY A 478 12.33 2.97 17.09
CA GLY A 478 11.91 3.88 18.16
C GLY A 478 11.56 5.28 17.64
N ARG A 479 11.06 5.38 16.41
CA ARG A 479 10.85 6.64 15.68
C ARG A 479 9.84 7.57 16.32
N VAL A 480 9.02 7.07 17.24
CA VAL A 480 8.11 7.88 18.06
C VAL A 480 8.83 9.00 18.83
N ARG A 481 10.14 8.88 19.07
CA ARG A 481 10.98 9.93 19.70
C ARG A 481 11.57 10.95 18.72
N LEU A 482 11.40 10.75 17.42
CA LEU A 482 11.99 11.57 16.36
C LEU A 482 10.90 12.41 15.67
N GLU A 483 11.33 13.42 14.91
CA GLU A 483 10.41 14.12 14.01
C GLU A 483 9.93 13.18 12.89
N PRO A 484 8.66 13.30 12.45
CA PRO A 484 7.62 14.18 13.01
C PRO A 484 6.84 13.55 14.17
N GLN A 485 7.02 12.25 14.43
CA GLN A 485 6.13 11.47 15.30
C GLN A 485 6.07 11.96 16.75
N LYS A 486 7.17 12.48 17.29
CA LYS A 486 7.20 13.03 18.66
C LYS A 486 6.26 14.22 18.85
N ASN A 487 5.93 14.91 17.75
CA ASN A 487 5.10 16.12 17.74
C ASN A 487 3.68 15.87 17.18
N PHE A 488 3.34 14.63 16.82
CA PHE A 488 1.97 14.32 16.43
C PHE A 488 1.00 14.60 17.57
N GLU A 489 -0.10 15.28 17.27
CA GLU A 489 -1.11 15.63 18.27
C GLU A 489 -1.66 14.37 18.96
N ALA A 490 -1.93 13.32 18.18
CA ALA A 490 -2.41 12.03 18.67
C ALA A 490 -1.49 11.40 19.73
N ASN A 491 -0.21 11.74 19.73
CA ASN A 491 0.82 11.17 20.61
C ASN A 491 1.03 11.96 21.91
N GLU A 492 0.29 13.05 22.13
CA GLU A 492 0.36 13.84 23.37
C GLU A 492 1.80 14.23 23.74
N PRO A 493 2.48 15.08 22.94
CA PRO A 493 3.94 15.26 22.99
C PRO A 493 4.52 15.48 24.39
N ALA A 494 3.85 16.28 25.23
CA ALA A 494 4.30 16.54 26.61
C ALA A 494 4.25 15.29 27.52
N GLU A 495 3.24 14.43 27.35
CA GLU A 495 3.16 13.16 28.10
C GLU A 495 4.15 12.14 27.53
N LEU A 496 4.24 12.02 26.21
CA LEU A 496 5.20 11.15 25.55
C LEU A 496 6.64 11.50 25.96
N ASP A 497 7.03 12.77 25.94
CA ASP A 497 8.36 13.24 26.35
C ASP A 497 8.68 12.83 27.79
N LYS A 498 7.71 12.95 28.70
CA LYS A 498 7.86 12.50 30.09
C LYS A 498 8.11 10.99 30.17
N VAL A 499 7.34 10.18 29.43
CA VAL A 499 7.50 8.73 29.39
C VAL A 499 8.87 8.36 28.83
N LEU A 500 9.24 8.93 27.68
CA LEU A 500 10.52 8.67 27.02
C LEU A 500 11.71 9.05 27.90
N ALA A 501 11.68 10.21 28.56
CA ALA A 501 12.74 10.63 29.47
C ALA A 501 12.92 9.67 30.65
N GLN A 502 11.82 9.15 31.20
CA GLN A 502 11.89 8.20 32.31
C GLN A 502 12.40 6.82 31.85
N LEU A 503 11.97 6.34 30.68
CA LEU A 503 12.46 5.09 30.10
C LEU A 503 13.94 5.20 29.74
N GLU A 504 14.39 6.34 29.23
CA GLU A 504 15.80 6.65 28.95
C GLU A 504 16.65 6.63 30.22
N SER A 505 16.15 7.19 31.32
CA SER A 505 16.83 7.17 32.63
C SER A 505 17.00 5.74 33.18
N ILE A 506 15.97 4.91 33.09
CA ILE A 506 16.03 3.50 33.50
C ILE A 506 17.03 2.74 32.62
N ARG A 507 16.92 2.90 31.30
CA ARG A 507 17.85 2.33 30.32
C ARG A 507 19.31 2.67 30.62
N GLY A 508 19.59 3.95 30.90
CA GLY A 508 20.94 4.44 31.20
C GLY A 508 21.53 3.90 32.50
N SER A 509 20.71 3.54 33.48
CA SER A 509 21.14 3.02 34.79
C SER A 509 21.16 1.49 34.90
N PHE A 510 20.62 0.76 33.92
CA PHE A 510 20.45 -0.69 33.97
C PHE A 510 21.78 -1.49 33.90
N GLY A 511 22.86 -0.89 33.42
CA GLY A 511 24.19 -1.51 33.34
C GLY A 511 24.41 -2.47 32.16
N LYS A 512 23.36 -2.82 31.42
CA LYS A 512 23.42 -3.50 30.10
C LYS A 512 22.82 -2.59 29.03
N LYS A 513 23.30 -2.73 27.78
CA LYS A 513 22.74 -2.00 26.64
C LYS A 513 21.37 -2.57 26.26
N VAL A 514 20.39 -1.68 26.13
CA VAL A 514 19.02 -1.95 25.64
C VAL A 514 18.63 -0.75 24.77
N SER A 515 17.94 -0.96 23.66
CA SER A 515 17.45 0.14 22.82
C SER A 515 16.26 0.85 23.47
N LEU A 516 16.04 2.12 23.15
CA LEU A 516 14.86 2.82 23.64
C LEU A 516 13.59 2.25 23.00
N ALA A 517 13.68 1.81 21.74
CA ALA A 517 12.62 1.07 21.06
C ALA A 517 12.15 -0.16 21.88
N ASP A 518 13.07 -0.97 22.39
CA ASP A 518 12.71 -2.10 23.26
C ASP A 518 12.15 -1.64 24.61
N MET A 519 12.69 -0.58 25.20
CA MET A 519 12.19 -0.04 26.48
C MET A 519 10.75 0.48 26.38
N ILE A 520 10.36 1.10 25.26
CA ILE A 520 8.99 1.56 25.00
C ILE A 520 8.03 0.37 24.96
N VAL A 521 8.34 -0.65 24.15
CA VAL A 521 7.49 -1.85 24.02
C VAL A 521 7.46 -2.66 25.32
N LEU A 522 8.60 -2.78 26.00
CA LEU A 522 8.70 -3.47 27.29
C LEU A 522 7.89 -2.77 28.37
N GLY A 523 7.86 -1.43 28.36
CA GLY A 523 7.04 -0.64 29.28
C GLY A 523 5.55 -0.90 29.10
N GLY A 524 5.05 -0.88 27.86
CA GLY A 524 3.66 -1.25 27.56
C GLY A 524 3.34 -2.70 27.94
N THR A 525 4.24 -3.63 27.63
CA THR A 525 4.14 -5.05 28.00
C THR A 525 4.01 -5.23 29.51
N ALA A 526 4.87 -4.57 30.30
CA ALA A 526 4.83 -4.61 31.76
C ALA A 526 3.51 -4.03 32.30
N ALA A 527 3.01 -2.97 31.68
CA ALA A 527 1.75 -2.33 32.06
C ALA A 527 0.53 -3.25 31.82
N VAL A 528 0.52 -4.00 30.71
CA VAL A 528 -0.52 -5.01 30.43
C VAL A 528 -0.47 -6.15 31.45
N GLU A 529 0.72 -6.69 31.76
CA GLU A 529 0.87 -7.72 32.82
C GLU A 529 0.38 -7.22 34.18
N ALA A 530 0.73 -5.98 34.54
CA ALA A 530 0.29 -5.37 35.79
C ALA A 530 -1.23 -5.16 35.82
N ALA A 531 -1.84 -4.77 34.70
CA ALA A 531 -3.28 -4.59 34.58
C ALA A 531 -4.07 -5.91 34.66
N ALA A 532 -3.55 -6.97 34.02
CA ALA A 532 -4.13 -8.32 34.12
C ALA A 532 -4.03 -8.87 35.55
N LYS A 533 -2.89 -8.64 36.22
CA LYS A 533 -2.71 -9.03 37.63
C LYS A 533 -3.69 -8.31 38.57
N LYS A 534 -3.97 -7.03 38.33
CA LYS A 534 -5.02 -6.29 39.08
C LYS A 534 -6.42 -6.88 38.87
N ALA A 535 -6.69 -7.49 37.72
CA ALA A 535 -7.93 -8.19 37.42
C ALA A 535 -7.97 -9.61 38.01
N GLY A 536 -6.90 -10.08 38.66
CA GLY A 536 -6.81 -11.42 39.24
C GLY A 536 -6.18 -12.47 38.31
N HIS A 537 -5.68 -12.06 37.14
CA HIS A 537 -5.06 -12.97 36.16
C HIS A 537 -3.53 -12.91 36.26
N ASN A 538 -2.90 -14.02 36.63
CA ASN A 538 -1.46 -14.13 36.67
C ASN A 538 -0.92 -14.67 35.34
N VAL A 539 -0.59 -13.75 34.44
CA VAL A 539 -0.19 -14.03 33.05
C VAL A 539 1.19 -13.45 32.75
N THR A 540 1.83 -13.95 31.70
CA THR A 540 3.05 -13.38 31.12
C THR A 540 2.74 -12.92 29.71
N VAL A 541 3.03 -11.66 29.41
CA VAL A 541 2.91 -11.09 28.07
C VAL A 541 4.23 -11.31 27.35
N PRO A 542 4.23 -12.01 26.20
CA PRO A 542 5.44 -12.25 25.42
C PRO A 542 6.16 -10.94 25.05
N PHE A 543 7.48 -10.96 25.14
CA PHE A 543 8.34 -9.87 24.72
C PHE A 543 9.62 -10.42 24.09
N SER A 544 9.87 -10.01 22.85
CA SER A 544 11.09 -10.32 22.13
C SER A 544 11.99 -9.08 22.05
N PRO A 545 13.22 -9.07 22.63
CA PRO A 545 14.15 -7.96 22.47
C PRO A 545 14.79 -7.95 21.08
N GLY A 546 15.55 -6.91 20.76
CA GLY A 546 16.36 -6.81 19.55
C GLY A 546 15.98 -5.67 18.60
N ARG A 547 15.06 -4.77 19.01
CA ARG A 547 14.76 -3.56 18.22
C ARG A 547 15.97 -2.61 18.22
N GLY A 548 16.17 -1.92 17.12
CA GLY A 548 17.15 -0.86 16.96
C GLY A 548 16.61 0.53 17.28
N ASP A 549 17.51 1.50 17.43
CA ASP A 549 17.20 2.92 17.58
C ASP A 549 17.66 3.65 16.31
N ALA A 550 16.72 4.05 15.44
CA ALA A 550 17.00 4.79 14.21
C ALA A 550 17.45 6.24 14.52
N THR A 551 18.18 6.87 13.61
CA THR A 551 18.61 8.28 13.76
C THR A 551 17.73 9.24 12.93
N PRO A 552 17.83 10.57 13.15
CA PRO A 552 17.20 11.56 12.27
C PRO A 552 17.61 11.40 10.80
N GLU A 553 18.87 11.09 10.52
CA GLU A 553 19.40 10.90 9.15
C GLU A 553 18.83 9.65 8.47
N GLN A 554 18.33 8.69 9.27
CA GLN A 554 17.63 7.49 8.82
C GLN A 554 16.10 7.66 8.80
N THR A 555 15.60 8.88 9.01
CA THR A 555 14.17 9.18 9.11
C THR A 555 13.85 10.41 8.26
N ASP A 556 13.34 10.19 7.06
CA ASP A 556 12.79 11.25 6.21
C ASP A 556 11.48 11.76 6.81
N ALA A 557 11.54 12.90 7.50
CA ALA A 557 10.43 13.43 8.25
C ALA A 557 9.16 13.64 7.39
N ASP A 558 9.32 14.09 6.14
CA ASP A 558 8.20 14.34 5.23
C ASP A 558 7.53 13.01 4.81
N SER A 559 8.32 11.98 4.52
CA SER A 559 7.80 10.63 4.24
C SER A 559 7.11 9.98 5.45
N PHE A 560 7.35 10.45 6.68
CA PHE A 560 6.69 9.95 7.89
C PHE A 560 5.41 10.71 8.26
N LEU A 561 5.16 11.91 7.72
CA LEU A 561 3.93 12.69 7.99
C LEU A 561 2.65 11.92 7.62
N VAL A 562 2.68 11.13 6.55
CA VAL A 562 1.54 10.31 6.10
C VAL A 562 1.16 9.19 7.07
N LEU A 563 2.03 8.86 8.04
CA LEU A 563 1.75 7.87 9.07
C LEU A 563 1.05 8.48 10.28
N GLU A 564 0.90 9.82 10.33
CA GLU A 564 0.14 10.49 11.37
C GLU A 564 -1.33 10.02 11.31
N PRO A 565 -1.86 9.43 12.39
CA PRO A 565 -3.26 9.05 12.40
C PRO A 565 -4.12 10.30 12.47
N ALA A 566 -4.94 10.56 11.45
CA ALA A 566 -6.01 11.55 11.54
C ALA A 566 -7.13 11.10 12.50
N LEU A 567 -7.30 9.78 12.64
CA LEU A 567 -8.19 9.11 13.57
C LEU A 567 -7.49 7.86 14.11
N ASP A 568 -7.62 7.61 15.41
CA ASP A 568 -7.15 6.40 16.08
C ASP A 568 -8.21 5.93 17.08
N GLY A 569 -9.12 5.06 16.61
CA GLY A 569 -10.21 4.53 17.41
C GLY A 569 -9.74 3.70 18.62
N PHE A 570 -8.51 3.18 18.61
CA PHE A 570 -7.96 2.43 19.76
C PHE A 570 -7.63 3.35 20.93
N ARG A 571 -7.20 4.59 20.67
CA ARG A 571 -7.01 5.65 21.69
C ARG A 571 -8.15 6.67 21.75
N ASN A 572 -9.24 6.42 21.04
CA ASN A 572 -10.39 7.33 20.93
C ASN A 572 -10.00 8.76 20.49
N TYR A 573 -8.97 8.87 19.63
CA TYR A 573 -8.52 10.13 19.05
C TYR A 573 -9.20 10.36 17.70
N VAL A 574 -9.70 11.57 17.49
CA VAL A 574 -10.28 12.01 16.23
C VAL A 574 -9.96 13.48 16.02
N ARG A 575 -9.47 13.85 14.83
CA ARG A 575 -9.37 15.25 14.44
C ARG A 575 -10.76 15.88 14.36
N LYS A 576 -10.86 17.11 14.84
CA LYS A 576 -12.11 17.87 14.85
C LYS A 576 -12.78 17.89 13.47
N GLY A 577 -14.07 17.56 13.42
CA GLY A 577 -14.88 17.50 12.20
C GLY A 577 -14.92 16.14 11.52
N ALA A 578 -14.12 15.16 11.96
CA ALA A 578 -14.09 13.80 11.41
C ALA A 578 -14.80 12.76 12.30
N GLU A 579 -15.56 13.18 13.33
CA GLU A 579 -16.11 12.30 14.36
C GLU A 579 -17.03 11.20 13.78
N LYS A 580 -17.74 11.51 12.70
CA LYS A 580 -18.63 10.55 12.00
C LYS A 580 -17.87 9.41 11.31
N LEU A 581 -16.59 9.60 11.02
CA LEU A 581 -15.75 8.61 10.32
C LEU A 581 -15.06 7.64 11.27
N ALA A 582 -15.18 7.82 12.60
CA ALA A 582 -14.37 7.09 13.57
C ALA A 582 -14.53 5.55 13.49
N ALA A 583 -15.73 5.03 13.19
CA ALA A 583 -15.92 3.58 13.01
C ALA A 583 -15.29 3.05 11.71
N ILE A 584 -15.37 3.81 10.61
CA ILE A 584 -14.76 3.44 9.33
C ILE A 584 -13.23 3.47 9.47
N ALA A 585 -12.70 4.54 10.06
CA ALA A 585 -11.27 4.70 10.28
C ALA A 585 -10.70 3.65 11.25
N LEU A 586 -11.48 3.20 12.25
CA LEU A 586 -11.08 2.10 13.13
C LEU A 586 -10.85 0.81 12.35
N ILE A 587 -11.76 0.44 11.44
CA ILE A 587 -11.62 -0.77 10.62
C ILE A 587 -10.49 -0.62 9.61
N ASP A 588 -10.37 0.54 8.96
CA ASP A 588 -9.26 0.80 8.06
C ASP A 588 -7.91 0.66 8.79
N ARG A 589 -7.78 1.25 9.98
CA ARG A 589 -6.58 1.10 10.81
C ARG A 589 -6.35 -0.34 11.26
N ALA A 590 -7.40 -1.07 11.63
CA ALA A 590 -7.29 -2.47 12.02
C ALA A 590 -6.80 -3.34 10.86
N SER A 591 -7.29 -3.09 9.64
CA SER A 591 -6.79 -3.73 8.41
C SER A 591 -5.31 -3.42 8.17
N LEU A 592 -4.91 -2.16 8.29
CA LEU A 592 -3.49 -1.78 8.19
C LEU A 592 -2.65 -2.47 9.28
N LEU A 593 -3.18 -2.71 10.47
CA LEU A 593 -2.51 -3.48 11.52
C LEU A 593 -2.62 -5.01 11.34
N THR A 594 -3.18 -5.47 10.21
CA THR A 594 -3.38 -6.90 9.89
C THR A 594 -4.26 -7.64 10.92
N LEU A 595 -5.13 -6.90 11.61
CA LEU A 595 -6.00 -7.45 12.64
C LEU A 595 -7.25 -8.07 12.04
N THR A 596 -7.69 -9.16 12.65
CA THR A 596 -9.01 -9.71 12.45
C THR A 596 -10.06 -8.93 13.25
N ALA A 597 -11.35 -9.08 12.92
CA ALA A 597 -12.42 -8.44 13.69
C ALA A 597 -12.42 -8.85 15.19
N PRO A 598 -12.18 -10.13 15.58
CA PRO A 598 -12.02 -10.50 17.00
C PRO A 598 -10.84 -9.83 17.70
N GLU A 599 -9.66 -9.78 17.06
CA GLU A 599 -8.47 -9.13 17.63
C GLU A 599 -8.69 -7.62 17.82
N MET A 600 -9.28 -6.95 16.81
CA MET A 600 -9.66 -5.54 16.92
C MET A 600 -10.64 -5.31 18.08
N THR A 601 -11.65 -6.18 18.21
CA THR A 601 -12.66 -6.10 19.27
C THR A 601 -12.01 -6.21 20.65
N ALA A 602 -11.15 -7.22 20.86
CA ALA A 602 -10.41 -7.39 22.11
C ALA A 602 -9.55 -6.15 22.43
N LEU A 603 -8.79 -5.65 21.45
CA LEU A 603 -7.94 -4.48 21.61
C LEU A 603 -8.73 -3.24 22.02
N VAL A 604 -9.84 -2.92 21.35
CA VAL A 604 -10.66 -1.75 21.73
C VAL A 604 -11.18 -1.88 23.17
N GLY A 605 -11.76 -3.03 23.52
CA GLY A 605 -12.28 -3.25 24.87
C GLY A 605 -11.20 -3.12 25.95
N GLY A 606 -10.02 -3.70 25.71
CA GLY A 606 -8.89 -3.62 26.64
C GLY A 606 -8.28 -2.23 26.72
N MET A 607 -8.11 -1.52 25.60
CA MET A 607 -7.61 -0.14 25.60
C MET A 607 -8.53 0.79 26.40
N ARG A 608 -9.86 0.59 26.33
CA ARG A 608 -10.82 1.30 27.17
C ARG A 608 -10.71 0.94 28.64
N ALA A 609 -10.65 -0.35 28.98
CA ALA A 609 -10.47 -0.80 30.36
C ALA A 609 -9.16 -0.28 30.99
N LEU A 610 -8.10 -0.16 30.18
CA LEU A 610 -6.82 0.40 30.58
C LEU A 610 -6.85 1.93 30.73
N GLY A 611 -7.89 2.61 30.25
CA GLY A 611 -7.98 4.07 30.23
C GLY A 611 -6.96 4.72 29.28
N ALA A 612 -6.58 4.03 28.20
CA ALA A 612 -5.53 4.44 27.29
C ALA A 612 -6.03 5.40 26.18
N ASN A 613 -6.94 6.31 26.52
CA ASN A 613 -7.45 7.31 25.57
C ASN A 613 -6.53 8.53 25.49
N THR A 614 -6.42 9.11 24.30
CA THR A 614 -5.78 10.42 24.09
C THR A 614 -6.50 11.50 24.92
N GLY A 615 -5.74 12.39 25.55
CA GLY A 615 -6.26 13.44 26.42
C GLY A 615 -6.82 12.93 27.75
N ASN A 616 -6.65 11.63 28.06
CA ASN A 616 -7.25 10.96 29.21
C ASN A 616 -8.79 11.13 29.27
N THR A 617 -9.43 11.24 28.10
CA THR A 617 -10.89 11.37 27.99
C THR A 617 -11.60 10.13 28.52
N ARG A 618 -12.84 10.31 29.00
CA ARG A 618 -13.65 9.22 29.56
C ARG A 618 -14.51 8.48 28.54
N HIS A 619 -14.47 8.88 27.27
CA HIS A 619 -15.29 8.26 26.23
C HIS A 619 -14.96 6.77 26.08
N GLY A 620 -15.97 5.92 26.20
CA GLY A 620 -15.79 4.47 26.10
C GLY A 620 -15.20 3.80 27.34
N VAL A 621 -14.72 4.55 28.35
CA VAL A 621 -14.12 3.98 29.57
C VAL A 621 -15.22 3.54 30.53
N PHE A 622 -15.95 2.49 30.14
CA PHE A 622 -17.10 1.97 30.89
C PHE A 622 -16.67 1.07 32.05
N THR A 623 -15.89 1.63 32.97
CA THR A 623 -15.40 0.92 34.17
C THR A 623 -15.11 1.91 35.30
N ASP A 624 -15.35 1.48 36.53
CA ASP A 624 -15.00 2.21 37.75
C ASP A 624 -13.58 1.89 38.26
N ARG A 625 -12.87 0.99 37.56
CA ARG A 625 -11.50 0.55 37.90
C ARG A 625 -10.50 0.70 36.73
N PRO A 626 -10.35 1.89 36.11
CA PRO A 626 -9.42 2.09 34.99
C PRO A 626 -7.99 1.62 35.29
N GLY A 627 -7.32 1.06 34.28
CA GLY A 627 -5.99 0.47 34.43
C GLY A 627 -6.02 -0.97 34.98
N THR A 628 -7.17 -1.63 34.90
CA THR A 628 -7.40 -3.04 35.22
C THR A 628 -7.95 -3.71 33.96
N LEU A 629 -7.33 -4.79 33.50
CA LEU A 629 -7.69 -5.42 32.22
C LEU A 629 -8.89 -6.36 32.41
N THR A 630 -10.09 -5.89 32.07
CA THR A 630 -11.37 -6.56 32.35
C THR A 630 -12.34 -6.44 31.17
N THR A 631 -13.41 -7.23 31.18
CA THR A 631 -14.50 -7.18 30.19
C THR A 631 -15.53 -6.08 30.47
N ASP A 632 -15.26 -5.16 31.41
CA ASP A 632 -16.20 -4.14 31.87
C ASP A 632 -16.73 -3.27 30.71
N PHE A 633 -15.90 -2.98 29.69
CA PHE A 633 -16.33 -2.29 28.47
C PHE A 633 -17.53 -2.98 27.82
N PHE A 634 -17.42 -4.28 27.55
CA PHE A 634 -18.47 -5.04 26.86
C PHE A 634 -19.70 -5.23 27.74
N HIS A 635 -19.52 -5.57 29.02
CA HIS A 635 -20.63 -5.73 29.96
C HIS A 635 -21.47 -4.44 30.08
N ASN A 636 -20.82 -3.30 30.23
CA ASN A 636 -21.52 -2.02 30.41
C ASN A 636 -22.06 -1.46 29.09
N LEU A 637 -21.43 -1.74 27.95
CA LEU A 637 -21.95 -1.36 26.64
C LEU A 637 -23.29 -2.06 26.33
N LEU A 638 -23.38 -3.35 26.66
CA LEU A 638 -24.55 -4.20 26.39
C LEU A 638 -25.61 -4.16 27.51
N ASP A 639 -25.37 -3.42 28.60
CA ASP A 639 -26.33 -3.26 29.69
C ASP A 639 -27.55 -2.43 29.25
N MET A 640 -28.68 -3.10 29.08
CA MET A 640 -29.92 -2.47 28.64
C MET A 640 -30.51 -1.48 29.65
N ARG A 641 -30.00 -1.37 30.87
CA ARG A 641 -30.34 -0.27 31.79
C ARG A 641 -29.81 1.07 31.31
N THR A 642 -28.84 1.09 30.41
CA THR A 642 -28.33 2.29 29.76
C THR A 642 -29.06 2.55 28.44
N ALA A 643 -29.44 3.80 28.20
CA ALA A 643 -29.95 4.32 26.93
C ALA A 643 -28.93 5.30 26.34
N TRP A 644 -28.61 5.13 25.06
CA TRP A 644 -27.66 5.96 24.34
C TRP A 644 -28.38 7.01 23.51
N LYS A 645 -27.95 8.28 23.60
CA LYS A 645 -28.39 9.36 22.71
C LYS A 645 -27.20 10.22 22.29
N PRO A 646 -27.22 10.87 21.11
CA PRO A 646 -26.23 11.90 20.78
C PRO A 646 -26.16 12.95 21.88
N SER A 647 -24.95 13.37 22.24
CA SER A 647 -24.74 14.42 23.23
C SER A 647 -25.22 15.77 22.69
N GLU A 648 -25.87 16.56 23.53
CA GLU A 648 -26.34 17.90 23.18
C GLU A 648 -25.23 18.95 23.31
N SER A 649 -24.18 18.64 24.08
CA SER A 649 -23.06 19.55 24.38
C SER A 649 -21.81 19.30 23.55
N GLU A 650 -21.63 18.09 23.01
CA GLU A 650 -20.39 17.68 22.34
C GLU A 650 -20.68 16.92 21.04
N PRO A 651 -20.40 17.52 19.86
CA PRO A 651 -20.59 16.85 18.58
C PRO A 651 -19.81 15.54 18.47
N GLY A 652 -20.44 14.49 17.93
CA GLY A 652 -19.79 13.20 17.72
C GLY A 652 -19.70 12.31 18.96
N VAL A 653 -20.11 12.81 20.12
CA VAL A 653 -20.20 12.08 21.38
C VAL A 653 -21.63 11.65 21.67
N PHE A 654 -21.78 10.58 22.42
CA PHE A 654 -23.05 10.00 22.85
C PHE A 654 -23.09 9.91 24.38
N ASP A 655 -24.22 10.31 24.97
CA ASP A 655 -24.50 10.14 26.39
C ASP A 655 -25.17 8.78 26.62
N GLY A 656 -24.58 7.97 27.49
CA GLY A 656 -25.19 6.76 28.03
C GLY A 656 -25.88 7.08 29.36
N ARG A 657 -27.22 7.10 29.37
CA ARG A 657 -28.05 7.50 30.52
C ARG A 657 -28.74 6.32 31.16
N ASP A 658 -28.85 6.32 32.48
CA ASP A 658 -29.66 5.34 33.18
C ASP A 658 -31.14 5.51 32.81
N ARG A 659 -31.81 4.45 32.35
CA ARG A 659 -33.20 4.51 31.88
C ARG A 659 -34.22 4.86 32.95
N LYS A 660 -33.91 4.66 34.24
CA LYS A 660 -34.82 4.97 35.34
C LYS A 660 -34.66 6.40 35.84
N THR A 661 -33.42 6.88 35.92
CA THR A 661 -33.11 8.18 36.52
C THR A 661 -32.78 9.27 35.52
N ASP A 662 -32.53 8.92 34.26
CA ASP A 662 -32.03 9.77 33.18
C ASP A 662 -30.65 10.42 33.46
N ALA A 663 -29.97 9.97 34.52
CA ALA A 663 -28.63 10.43 34.88
C ALA A 663 -27.60 9.92 33.87
N VAL A 664 -26.69 10.78 33.43
CA VAL A 664 -25.55 10.40 32.60
C VAL A 664 -24.64 9.47 33.41
N LYS A 665 -24.47 8.24 32.91
CA LYS A 665 -23.58 7.22 33.48
C LYS A 665 -22.26 7.17 32.72
N TRP A 666 -22.33 7.23 31.39
CA TRP A 666 -21.18 7.08 30.50
C TRP A 666 -21.22 8.08 29.35
N THR A 667 -20.06 8.34 28.73
CA THR A 667 -19.98 8.99 27.41
C THR A 667 -19.20 8.09 26.45
N ALA A 668 -19.48 8.19 25.15
CA ALA A 668 -18.93 7.30 24.14
C ALA A 668 -18.79 8.01 22.79
N THR A 669 -17.95 7.50 21.90
CA THR A 669 -17.88 7.91 20.50
C THR A 669 -18.40 6.81 19.58
N MET A 670 -18.41 7.07 18.27
CA MET A 670 -18.74 6.06 17.28
C MET A 670 -17.77 4.86 17.32
N ALA A 671 -16.50 5.06 17.71
CA ALA A 671 -15.53 3.97 17.85
C ALA A 671 -15.87 3.02 19.01
N ASP A 672 -16.71 3.46 19.96
CA ASP A 672 -17.15 2.66 21.09
C ASP A 672 -18.48 1.97 20.79
N LEU A 673 -19.49 2.75 20.36
CA LEU A 673 -20.85 2.25 20.19
C LEU A 673 -21.04 1.31 19.01
N ILE A 674 -20.11 1.31 18.04
CA ILE A 674 -20.21 0.42 16.89
C ILE A 674 -20.20 -1.06 17.30
N PHE A 675 -19.52 -1.41 18.40
CA PHE A 675 -19.51 -2.75 18.99
C PHE A 675 -20.83 -3.15 19.66
N GLY A 676 -21.76 -2.22 19.88
CA GLY A 676 -23.13 -2.51 20.34
C GLY A 676 -24.17 -2.44 19.20
N SER A 677 -23.76 -2.04 18.00
CA SER A 677 -24.64 -1.67 16.88
C SER A 677 -24.47 -2.57 15.66
N ASN A 678 -23.25 -2.68 15.12
CA ASN A 678 -22.99 -3.57 13.99
C ASN A 678 -23.19 -5.03 14.44
N ALA A 679 -24.03 -5.79 13.72
CA ALA A 679 -24.45 -7.12 14.15
C ALA A 679 -23.28 -8.11 14.32
N GLN A 680 -22.24 -8.04 13.48
CA GLN A 680 -21.06 -8.92 13.61
C GLN A 680 -20.18 -8.49 14.80
N LEU A 681 -19.87 -7.20 14.92
CA LEU A 681 -19.06 -6.70 16.06
C LEU A 681 -19.78 -6.89 17.40
N ARG A 682 -21.11 -6.75 17.42
CA ARG A 682 -21.93 -7.02 18.61
C ARG A 682 -21.87 -8.48 19.01
N ALA A 683 -21.94 -9.41 18.06
CA ALA A 683 -21.80 -10.84 18.36
C ALA A 683 -20.42 -11.15 18.99
N LEU A 684 -19.35 -10.47 18.55
CA LEU A 684 -18.03 -10.58 19.18
C LEU A 684 -17.99 -9.97 20.58
N ALA A 685 -18.62 -8.80 20.78
CA ALA A 685 -18.75 -8.16 22.09
C ALA A 685 -19.52 -9.04 23.09
N GLU A 686 -20.56 -9.75 22.62
CA GLU A 686 -21.36 -10.68 23.44
C GLU A 686 -20.53 -11.85 23.98
N VAL A 687 -19.53 -12.34 23.23
CA VAL A 687 -18.60 -13.38 23.72
C VAL A 687 -17.80 -12.89 24.93
N TYR A 688 -17.22 -11.70 24.86
CA TYR A 688 -16.43 -11.15 25.97
C TYR A 688 -17.32 -10.66 27.13
N ALA A 689 -18.56 -10.25 26.86
CA ALA A 689 -19.53 -9.89 27.89
C ALA A 689 -20.23 -11.09 28.56
N ALA A 690 -19.98 -12.33 28.10
CA ALA A 690 -20.50 -13.52 28.74
C ALA A 690 -19.83 -13.74 30.11
N SER A 691 -20.50 -14.45 31.02
CA SER A 691 -19.98 -14.69 32.38
C SER A 691 -18.68 -15.50 32.42
N ASP A 692 -18.37 -16.22 31.35
CA ASP A 692 -17.15 -17.01 31.13
C ASP A 692 -16.15 -16.33 30.17
N GLY A 693 -16.46 -15.11 29.71
CA GLY A 693 -15.69 -14.39 28.70
C GLY A 693 -14.38 -13.76 29.20
N GLU A 694 -14.22 -13.53 30.51
CA GLU A 694 -13.10 -12.72 31.04
C GLU A 694 -11.72 -13.36 30.81
N ALA A 695 -11.57 -14.66 31.12
CA ALA A 695 -10.29 -15.35 30.90
C ALA A 695 -9.94 -15.45 29.40
N HIS A 696 -10.95 -15.65 28.55
CA HIS A 696 -10.78 -15.66 27.10
C HIS A 696 -10.35 -14.29 26.59
N PHE A 697 -11.04 -13.23 27.03
CA PHE A 697 -10.72 -11.84 26.68
C PHE A 697 -9.28 -11.46 27.06
N VAL A 698 -8.81 -11.81 28.26
CA VAL A 698 -7.44 -11.49 28.68
C VAL A 698 -6.41 -12.14 27.76
N ASN A 699 -6.62 -13.40 27.39
CA ASN A 699 -5.72 -14.10 26.46
C ASN A 699 -5.76 -13.48 25.06
N ASP A 700 -6.94 -13.19 24.52
CA ASP A 700 -7.10 -12.61 23.19
C ASP A 700 -6.55 -11.18 23.11
N PHE A 701 -6.75 -10.37 24.16
CA PHE A 701 -6.13 -9.05 24.27
C PHE A 701 -4.61 -9.15 24.27
N ILE A 702 -4.03 -10.07 25.03
CA ILE A 702 -2.58 -10.26 25.09
C ILE A 702 -2.03 -10.74 23.75
N ALA A 703 -2.70 -11.69 23.10
CA ALA A 703 -2.31 -12.18 21.78
C ALA A 703 -2.34 -11.05 20.73
N ALA A 704 -3.42 -10.27 20.70
CA ALA A 704 -3.56 -9.14 19.79
C ALA A 704 -2.56 -8.01 20.11
N TRP A 705 -2.29 -7.72 21.38
CA TRP A 705 -1.28 -6.76 21.82
C TRP A 705 0.12 -7.18 21.35
N THR A 706 0.51 -8.43 21.64
CA THR A 706 1.79 -8.98 21.21
C THR A 706 1.92 -8.94 19.69
N LYS A 707 0.87 -9.33 18.94
CA LYS A 707 0.84 -9.23 17.48
C LYS A 707 1.19 -7.82 17.01
N VAL A 708 0.49 -6.78 17.50
CA VAL A 708 0.73 -5.39 17.11
C VAL A 708 2.15 -4.94 17.44
N MET A 709 2.66 -5.28 18.63
CA MET A 709 4.02 -4.94 19.04
C MET A 709 5.11 -5.61 18.19
N GLU A 710 4.77 -6.67 17.45
CA GLU A 710 5.71 -7.48 16.65
C GLU A 710 5.45 -7.44 15.13
N LEU A 711 4.57 -6.56 14.65
CA LEU A 711 4.25 -6.44 13.22
C LEU A 711 5.46 -6.10 12.34
N ASP A 712 6.41 -5.32 12.87
CA ASP A 712 7.62 -4.89 12.17
C ASP A 712 8.88 -5.71 12.51
N ARG A 713 8.72 -6.79 13.28
CA ARG A 713 9.82 -7.67 13.73
C ARG A 713 10.24 -8.67 12.66
N PHE A 714 10.49 -8.15 11.46
CA PHE A 714 11.03 -8.88 10.33
C PHE A 714 12.41 -9.49 10.63
N ASP A 715 13.16 -8.91 11.56
CA ASP A 715 14.40 -9.49 12.09
C ASP A 715 14.16 -10.83 12.76
N LEU A 716 13.09 -11.01 13.54
CA LEU A 716 12.80 -12.32 14.15
C LEU A 716 12.35 -13.34 13.09
N ARG A 717 11.53 -12.88 12.13
CA ARG A 717 10.96 -13.74 11.09
C ARG A 717 11.98 -14.13 10.01
N TYR A 718 12.98 -13.28 9.74
CA TYR A 718 13.89 -13.44 8.59
C TYR A 718 15.37 -13.63 8.96
N ARG A 719 15.81 -13.34 10.18
CA ARG A 719 17.23 -13.47 10.58
C ARG A 719 17.62 -14.93 10.92
N ASN A 720 16.66 -15.77 11.31
CA ASN A 720 16.87 -17.19 11.66
C ASN A 720 16.90 -18.18 10.48
N ALA A 721 17.09 -17.70 9.24
CA ALA A 721 17.18 -18.58 8.06
C ALA A 721 18.42 -18.29 7.21
N ALA A 722 19.49 -17.81 7.83
CA ALA A 722 20.81 -17.68 7.21
C ALA A 722 21.67 -18.90 7.56
#